data_AF-A0A1F5VDD3-F1
#
_entry.id   AF-A0A1F5VDD3-F1
#
_cell.length_a   1.000
_cell.length_b   1.000
_cell.length_c   1.000
_cell.angle_alpha   90.00
_cell.angle_beta   90.00
_cell.angle_gamma   90.00
#
_symmetry.space_group_name_H-M   'P 1'
#
loop_
_entity.id
_entity.type
_entity.pdbx_description
1 polymer ?
#
loop_
_entity_poly.entity_id
_entity_poly.type
_entity_poly.pdbx_seq_one_letter_code
_entity_poly.pdbx_strand_id
1 'polypeptide(L)'
;MEQIKDFLKTLPLFQNFSPWELLKLIEKSLVKTFEPGDCIIGFGEPGKFLGIVINGEAEVSSITETGEKKRLTILQKGDMFGEMSLLTGEPTCADVSAFNKCDVFLLPQETFSSSLIVNPAAMKIMAKTLSERLRNRQDDEEAQQRLKDAWHYSSDPYGFKLSPSLPAKILVINCGSSSLKYNYYDTAQENNNLEGLVERIGLDNSRNIIKRKSGKTTIELGSVDYAKAFQAVIAVLTDPSEGVIKDLKEITAVGHRVVHGSDKYNNPVIINEEVIKDIHSFSSLAPLHNPPNLMAIKESVRLMPDVPQVAVFDTAFHQKMQPYAFLYALPYKFYEQDHIRRYGFHGISHNYSMLQAAAFTKQDFHELKIVTCHLGNGASVCAIDHGRSIDTSMGFTPLEGLLMGTRCGDLDPSIPLFLIREKNLTPEEIDSLLNRKSGLLGISELSSDMRELEEAANQGNQKAALAIQVFCYRIRKYIGAYVASMGGIDVLVFTGGIGEGSAWVRALACQGLSYMGVQLDEMLNKISKPASGKVADISSHGSHAKILIIPADEGRMIAREAIRTLGYQNVTQAIETHKEKQIPVEVSAHHVHLSRKDIDLLYGEGHQLTWKADLSQPGQFACEETVNLVGPKGRVDRVRILGPERKQSQVEISMTEEFKLGIKAPIRASGDLNGSPAITLEASKGASDLPEGVICSLRHIHMSPEDALTFGLKDRDIVMIKVEGDRTLIFGDVLVRIDPDFRLSMHIDTDEANAANIKTGMNGVLIGMEDRR
;
A
#
# COMPACT_ATOMS: atom_id res chain seq x y z
N MET A 1 2.31 38.54 14.88
CA MET A 1 3.53 38.00 14.23
C MET A 1 4.78 38.32 15.03
N GLU A 2 5.11 39.59 15.29
CA GLU A 2 6.35 39.96 15.98
C GLU A 2 6.49 39.36 17.39
N GLN A 3 5.43 39.40 18.21
CA GLN A 3 5.43 38.76 19.54
C GLN A 3 5.63 37.24 19.50
N ILE A 4 5.12 36.57 18.45
CA ILE A 4 5.30 35.12 18.28
C ILE A 4 6.72 34.82 17.86
N LYS A 5 7.30 35.64 16.97
CA LYS A 5 8.70 35.52 16.55
C LYS A 5 9.63 35.62 17.75
N ASP A 6 9.42 36.62 18.60
CA ASP A 6 10.25 36.83 19.80
C ASP A 6 10.09 35.67 20.79
N PHE A 7 8.88 35.16 20.97
CA PHE A 7 8.63 33.96 21.78
C PHE A 7 9.30 32.71 21.20
N LEU A 8 9.12 32.41 19.90
CA LEU A 8 9.75 31.24 19.29
C LEU A 8 11.27 31.30 19.44
N LYS A 9 11.88 32.47 19.29
CA LYS A 9 13.33 32.67 19.44
C LYS A 9 13.88 32.29 20.83
N THR A 10 13.06 32.27 21.87
CA THR A 10 13.49 31.84 23.22
C THR A 10 13.53 30.31 23.36
N LEU A 11 12.88 29.57 22.46
CA LEU A 11 12.82 28.12 22.51
C LEU A 11 14.10 27.52 21.89
N PRO A 12 14.71 26.48 22.50
CA PRO A 12 15.93 25.87 21.99
C PRO A 12 15.85 25.45 20.52
N LEU A 13 14.68 24.96 20.09
CA LEU A 13 14.41 24.51 18.73
C LEU A 13 14.61 25.60 17.67
N PHE A 14 14.30 26.86 18.00
CA PHE A 14 14.30 27.98 17.06
C PHE A 14 15.41 29.01 17.31
N GLN A 15 16.21 28.83 18.37
CA GLN A 15 17.23 29.80 18.79
C GLN A 15 18.23 30.16 17.67
N ASN A 16 18.49 29.25 16.73
CA ASN A 16 19.45 29.43 15.64
C ASN A 16 18.82 29.91 14.32
N PHE A 17 17.50 30.12 14.26
CA PHE A 17 16.85 30.67 13.07
C PHE A 17 17.08 32.17 12.99
N SER A 18 17.45 32.69 11.82
CA SER A 18 17.46 34.13 11.58
C SER A 18 16.06 34.73 11.73
N PRO A 19 15.94 36.05 12.01
CA PRO A 19 14.63 36.70 12.12
C PRO A 19 13.74 36.51 10.87
N TRP A 20 14.35 36.46 9.68
CA TRP A 20 13.62 36.26 8.43
C TRP A 20 13.13 34.82 8.25
N GLU A 21 13.92 33.82 8.64
CA GLU A 21 13.48 32.42 8.61
C GLU A 21 12.31 32.17 9.56
N LEU A 22 12.32 32.80 10.75
CA LEU A 22 11.18 32.71 11.68
C LEU A 22 9.93 33.38 11.14
N LEU A 23 10.06 34.54 10.48
CA LEU A 23 8.90 35.19 9.86
C LEU A 23 8.27 34.30 8.77
N LYS A 24 9.10 33.70 7.90
CA LYS A 24 8.62 32.73 6.91
C LYS A 24 7.95 31.51 7.53
N LEU A 25 8.51 31.02 8.63
CA LEU A 25 7.94 29.88 9.35
C LEU A 25 6.57 30.24 9.93
N ILE A 26 6.43 31.44 10.52
CA ILE A 26 5.17 31.94 11.06
C ILE A 26 4.13 32.16 9.96
N GLU A 27 4.50 32.70 8.80
CA GLU A 27 3.59 32.89 7.65
C GLU A 27 3.00 31.57 7.13
N LYS A 28 3.75 30.48 7.24
CA LYS A 28 3.33 29.13 6.83
C LYS A 28 2.77 28.28 7.98
N SER A 29 2.44 28.90 9.11
CA SER A 29 1.92 28.24 10.31
C SER A 29 0.60 28.86 10.75
N LEU A 30 -0.11 28.17 11.64
CA LEU A 30 -1.38 28.63 12.19
C LEU A 30 -1.23 28.94 13.67
N VAL A 31 -1.88 30.00 14.13
CA VAL A 31 -2.09 30.23 15.57
C VAL A 31 -3.56 30.07 15.83
N LYS A 32 -3.91 29.09 16.66
CA LYS A 32 -5.30 28.79 16.97
C LYS A 32 -5.53 28.84 18.47
N THR A 33 -6.60 29.51 18.85
CA THR A 33 -7.11 29.53 20.22
C THR A 33 -8.08 28.37 20.39
N PHE A 34 -7.92 27.65 21.50
CA PHE A 34 -8.76 26.52 21.90
C PHE A 34 -9.42 26.84 23.23
N GLU A 35 -10.72 26.59 23.33
CA GLU A 35 -11.49 26.75 24.57
C GLU A 35 -11.35 25.50 25.45
N PRO A 36 -11.57 25.59 26.78
CA PRO A 36 -11.42 24.45 27.68
C PRO A 36 -12.23 23.23 27.21
N GLY A 37 -11.56 22.07 27.09
CA GLY A 37 -12.15 20.83 26.61
C GLY A 37 -12.03 20.61 25.09
N ASP A 38 -11.65 21.61 24.31
CA ASP A 38 -11.41 21.43 22.87
C ASP A 38 -10.27 20.43 22.65
N CYS A 39 -10.51 19.45 21.78
CA CYS A 39 -9.49 18.52 21.32
C CYS A 39 -8.57 19.21 20.31
N ILE A 40 -7.27 19.17 20.57
CA ILE A 40 -6.22 19.71 19.71
C ILE A 40 -5.66 18.59 18.84
N ILE A 41 -5.35 17.43 19.44
CA ILE A 41 -4.93 16.19 18.77
C ILE A 41 -5.72 15.04 19.38
N GLY A 42 -6.37 14.21 18.56
CA GLY A 42 -7.08 13.02 19.04
C GLY A 42 -6.18 11.79 19.09
N PHE A 43 -6.48 10.83 19.96
CA PHE A 43 -5.85 9.50 20.00
C PHE A 43 -6.07 8.72 18.68
N GLY A 44 -5.04 8.04 18.18
CA GLY A 44 -5.09 7.26 16.95
C GLY A 44 -5.08 8.09 15.66
N GLU A 45 -4.98 9.41 15.76
CA GLU A 45 -4.92 10.30 14.60
C GLU A 45 -3.49 10.39 14.03
N PRO A 46 -3.34 10.54 12.71
CA PRO A 46 -2.04 10.88 12.14
C PRO A 46 -1.61 12.28 12.59
N GLY A 47 -0.34 12.47 12.90
CA GLY A 47 0.25 13.76 13.24
C GLY A 47 0.27 14.67 12.02
N LYS A 48 -0.40 15.83 12.13
CA LYS A 48 -0.52 16.81 11.04
C LYS A 48 0.33 18.06 11.25
N PHE A 49 0.73 18.32 12.49
CA PHE A 49 1.46 19.51 12.88
C PHE A 49 2.28 19.28 14.14
N LEU A 50 3.28 20.13 14.33
CA LEU A 50 3.98 20.32 15.59
C LEU A 50 3.27 21.42 16.35
N GLY A 51 2.73 21.10 17.52
CA GLY A 51 2.05 22.04 18.41
C GLY A 51 3.00 22.61 19.45
N ILE A 52 2.93 23.93 19.68
CA ILE A 52 3.66 24.61 20.76
C ILE A 52 2.67 25.48 21.52
N VAL A 53 2.58 25.29 22.83
CA VAL A 53 1.71 26.11 23.69
C VAL A 53 2.33 27.51 23.83
N ILE A 54 1.66 28.54 23.30
CA ILE A 54 2.11 29.93 23.41
C ILE A 54 1.59 30.54 24.72
N ASN A 55 0.37 30.19 25.11
CA ASN A 55 -0.32 30.70 26.27
C ASN A 55 -1.35 29.69 26.78
N GLY A 56 -1.62 29.68 28.09
CA GLY A 56 -2.51 28.70 28.73
C GLY A 56 -1.86 27.33 28.95
N GLU A 57 -2.70 26.30 29.12
CA GLU A 57 -2.28 24.94 29.44
C GLU A 57 -3.11 23.93 28.64
N ALA A 58 -2.45 22.85 28.19
CA ALA A 58 -3.10 21.71 27.52
C ALA A 58 -2.88 20.43 28.34
N GLU A 59 -3.89 19.58 28.42
CA GLU A 59 -3.83 18.27 29.07
C GLU A 59 -3.47 17.20 28.04
N VAL A 60 -2.51 16.34 28.37
CA VAL A 60 -2.25 15.10 27.64
C VAL A 60 -2.87 13.93 28.40
N SER A 61 -3.68 13.13 27.74
CA SER A 61 -4.42 12.03 28.35
C SER A 61 -4.51 10.81 27.45
N SER A 62 -4.68 9.64 28.04
CA SER A 62 -5.08 8.42 27.33
C SER A 62 -6.45 7.96 27.79
N ILE A 63 -7.18 7.29 26.91
CA ILE A 63 -8.41 6.58 27.26
C ILE A 63 -8.02 5.13 27.59
N THR A 64 -8.43 4.63 28.76
CA THR A 64 -8.22 3.23 29.15
C THR A 64 -9.20 2.30 28.43
N GLU A 65 -8.96 0.98 28.46
CA GLU A 65 -9.91 -0.01 27.91
C GLU A 65 -11.33 0.10 28.51
N THR A 66 -11.45 0.61 29.74
CA THR A 66 -12.72 0.86 30.43
C THR A 66 -13.42 2.15 29.99
N GLY A 67 -12.81 2.95 29.11
CA GLY A 67 -13.33 4.24 28.65
C GLY A 67 -13.03 5.41 29.58
N GLU A 68 -12.21 5.23 30.62
CA GLU A 68 -11.84 6.30 31.55
C GLU A 68 -10.66 7.13 31.02
N LYS A 69 -10.74 8.45 31.18
CA LYS A 69 -9.67 9.38 30.79
C LYS A 69 -8.59 9.40 31.88
N LYS A 70 -7.42 8.83 31.61
CA LYS A 70 -6.21 8.89 32.46
C LYS A 70 -5.36 10.08 32.02
N ARG A 71 -5.20 11.09 32.89
CA ARG A 71 -4.27 12.20 32.66
C ARG A 71 -2.84 11.68 32.74
N LEU A 72 -2.05 11.98 31.72
CA LEU A 72 -0.63 11.62 31.63
C LEU A 72 0.25 12.80 32.08
N THR A 73 -0.02 14.01 31.58
CA THR A 73 0.70 15.23 31.96
C THR A 73 -0.09 16.50 31.60
N ILE A 74 0.39 17.67 32.03
CA ILE A 74 -0.09 19.00 31.62
C ILE A 74 1.06 19.72 30.92
N LEU A 75 0.80 20.18 29.70
CA LEU A 75 1.70 21.00 28.89
C LEU A 75 1.51 22.47 29.25
N GLN A 76 2.62 23.15 29.50
CA GLN A 76 2.68 24.57 29.81
C GLN A 76 3.24 25.38 28.63
N LYS A 77 3.27 26.71 28.79
CA LYS A 77 3.87 27.61 27.81
C LYS A 77 5.30 27.18 27.45
N GLY A 78 5.54 26.97 26.16
CA GLY A 78 6.81 26.53 25.60
C GLY A 78 6.90 25.02 25.36
N ASP A 79 6.00 24.23 25.96
CA ASP A 79 5.96 22.79 25.72
C ASP A 79 5.46 22.46 24.32
N MET A 80 6.02 21.38 23.79
CA MET A 80 5.84 20.90 22.43
C MET A 80 5.17 19.53 22.42
N PHE A 81 4.28 19.32 21.45
CA PHE A 81 3.57 18.07 21.26
C PHE A 81 3.30 17.79 19.77
N GLY A 82 2.99 16.53 19.44
CA GLY A 82 2.75 16.07 18.07
C GLY A 82 4.02 15.69 17.29
N GLU A 83 5.20 16.01 17.81
CA GLU A 83 6.48 15.66 17.17
C GLU A 83 6.65 14.16 16.97
N MET A 84 6.27 13.32 17.95
CA MET A 84 6.48 11.87 17.82
C MET A 84 5.79 11.32 16.57
N SER A 85 4.53 11.70 16.35
CA SER A 85 3.78 11.22 15.18
C SER A 85 4.34 11.79 13.87
N LEU A 86 4.77 13.06 13.86
CA LEU A 86 5.41 13.67 12.69
C LEU A 86 6.73 12.98 12.32
N LEU A 87 7.57 12.65 13.30
CA LEU A 87 8.91 12.10 13.08
C LEU A 87 8.90 10.60 12.83
N THR A 88 8.05 9.85 13.53
CA THR A 88 8.01 8.38 13.43
C THR A 88 7.01 7.87 12.39
N GLY A 89 5.99 8.67 12.05
CA GLY A 89 4.86 8.22 11.21
C GLY A 89 3.78 7.47 11.97
N GLU A 90 4.04 7.11 13.23
CA GLU A 90 3.07 6.46 14.08
C GLU A 90 1.86 7.36 14.37
N PRO A 91 0.66 6.79 14.61
CA PRO A 91 -0.46 7.55 15.10
C PRO A 91 -0.17 8.11 16.50
N THR A 92 -0.92 9.14 16.86
CA THR A 92 -0.85 9.77 18.18
C THR A 92 -1.31 8.80 19.27
N CYS A 93 -0.47 8.58 20.27
CA CYS A 93 -0.73 7.63 21.35
C CYS A 93 -1.46 8.25 22.57
N ALA A 94 -1.86 9.51 22.48
CA ALA A 94 -2.57 10.24 23.52
C ALA A 94 -3.38 11.39 22.92
N ASP A 95 -4.49 11.74 23.57
CA ASP A 95 -5.23 12.96 23.30
C ASP A 95 -4.48 14.16 23.88
N VAL A 96 -4.51 15.28 23.15
CA VAL A 96 -4.13 16.60 23.65
C VAL A 96 -5.35 17.49 23.59
N SER A 97 -5.82 17.95 24.74
CA SER A 97 -6.99 18.84 24.85
C SER A 97 -6.66 20.09 25.64
N ALA A 98 -7.29 21.22 25.32
CA ALA A 98 -7.14 22.44 26.10
C ALA A 98 -7.62 22.22 27.55
N PHE A 99 -6.74 22.35 28.53
CA PHE A 99 -7.11 22.23 29.95
C PHE A 99 -7.76 23.52 30.44
N ASN A 100 -7.14 24.64 30.07
CA ASN A 100 -7.68 25.99 30.14
C ASN A 100 -7.69 26.59 28.73
N LYS A 101 -8.32 27.75 28.54
CA LYS A 101 -8.22 28.49 27.28
C LYS A 101 -6.74 28.67 26.92
N CYS A 102 -6.33 28.15 25.77
CA CYS A 102 -4.92 28.15 25.36
C CYS A 102 -4.75 28.56 23.90
N ASP A 103 -3.64 29.24 23.63
CA ASP A 103 -3.23 29.60 22.28
C ASP A 103 -2.09 28.69 21.86
N VAL A 104 -2.24 28.04 20.72
CA VAL A 104 -1.27 27.07 20.22
C VAL A 104 -0.74 27.52 18.86
N PHE A 105 0.58 27.50 18.73
CA PHE A 105 1.27 27.59 17.46
C PHE A 105 1.30 26.21 16.81
N LEU A 106 0.66 26.07 15.65
CA LEU A 106 0.55 24.83 14.89
C LEU A 106 1.41 24.98 13.64
N LEU A 107 2.54 24.26 13.61
CA LEU A 107 3.45 24.20 12.48
C LEU A 107 3.11 22.97 11.62
N PRO A 108 2.53 23.13 10.42
CA PRO A 108 2.12 22.02 9.56
C PRO A 108 3.29 21.10 9.16
N GLN A 109 3.01 19.83 8.89
CA GLN A 109 4.02 18.83 8.54
C GLN A 109 4.89 19.24 7.32
N GLU A 110 4.34 19.86 6.28
CA GLU A 110 5.17 20.31 5.14
C GLU A 110 6.11 21.44 5.56
N THR A 111 5.66 22.38 6.38
CA THR A 111 6.49 23.48 6.89
C THR A 111 7.55 22.94 7.87
N PHE A 112 7.17 21.99 8.73
CA PHE A 112 8.09 21.25 9.59
C PHE A 112 9.20 20.60 8.77
N SER A 113 8.83 19.85 7.73
CA SER A 113 9.79 19.12 6.89
C SER A 113 10.68 20.05 6.07
N SER A 114 10.10 21.11 5.50
CA SER A 114 10.83 22.06 4.63
C SER A 114 11.60 23.15 5.37
N SER A 115 11.44 23.30 6.68
CA SER A 115 12.10 24.37 7.47
C SER A 115 12.89 23.87 8.67
N LEU A 116 12.35 22.91 9.45
CA LEU A 116 13.05 22.39 10.63
C LEU A 116 14.03 21.29 10.28
N ILE A 117 13.65 20.32 9.45
CA ILE A 117 14.51 19.18 9.11
C ILE A 117 15.77 19.64 8.36
N VAL A 118 15.65 20.67 7.51
CA VAL A 118 16.78 21.26 6.79
C VAL A 118 17.68 22.17 7.63
N ASN A 119 17.28 22.54 8.86
CA ASN A 119 18.13 23.33 9.75
C ASN A 119 18.97 22.39 10.64
N PRO A 120 20.32 22.35 10.51
CA PRO A 120 21.15 21.38 11.22
C PRO A 120 21.03 21.45 12.75
N ALA A 121 20.87 22.66 13.30
CA ALA A 121 20.77 22.83 14.74
C ALA A 121 19.41 22.38 15.28
N ALA A 122 18.32 22.66 14.55
CA ALA A 122 16.99 22.17 14.91
C ALA A 122 16.93 20.65 14.80
N MET A 123 17.47 20.08 13.72
CA MET A 123 17.53 18.64 13.48
C MET A 123 18.22 17.92 14.65
N LYS A 124 19.38 18.41 15.11
CA LYS A 124 20.10 17.82 16.25
C LYS A 124 19.26 17.79 17.53
N ILE A 125 18.47 18.84 17.78
CA ILE A 125 17.57 18.90 18.95
C ILE A 125 16.46 17.87 18.78
N MET A 126 15.82 17.80 17.61
CA MET A 126 14.74 16.86 17.33
C MET A 126 15.22 15.40 17.41
N ALA A 127 16.39 15.09 16.86
CA ALA A 127 16.99 13.75 16.92
C ALA A 127 17.25 13.31 18.37
N LYS A 128 17.76 14.23 19.20
CA LYS A 128 17.97 13.97 20.63
C LYS A 128 16.63 13.72 21.34
N THR A 129 15.64 14.59 21.15
CA THR A 129 14.31 14.44 21.76
C THR A 129 13.64 13.14 21.32
N LEU A 130 13.74 12.76 20.04
CA LEU A 130 13.20 11.52 19.51
C LEU A 130 13.88 10.30 20.14
N SER A 131 15.21 10.32 20.23
CA SER A 131 16.00 9.24 20.84
C SER A 131 15.62 9.01 22.30
N GLU A 132 15.53 10.08 23.10
CA GLU A 132 15.12 10.01 24.50
C GLU A 132 13.70 9.44 24.65
N ARG A 133 12.76 9.89 23.81
CA ARG A 133 11.37 9.41 23.86
C ARG A 133 11.22 7.96 23.43
N LEU A 134 11.96 7.51 22.40
CA LEU A 134 11.95 6.11 21.97
C LEU A 134 12.53 5.19 23.04
N ARG A 135 13.64 5.57 23.68
CA ARG A 135 14.23 4.79 24.80
C ARG A 135 13.25 4.66 25.97
N ASN A 136 12.69 5.78 26.43
CA ASN A 136 11.72 5.77 27.53
C ASN A 136 10.49 4.90 27.21
N ARG A 137 10.09 4.82 25.93
CA ARG A 137 8.98 3.98 25.47
C ARG A 137 9.36 2.49 25.43
N GLN A 138 10.61 2.14 25.09
CA GLN A 138 11.06 0.76 25.08
C GLN A 138 10.97 0.12 26.48
N ASP A 139 11.18 0.91 27.52
CA ASP A 139 11.10 0.47 28.92
C ASP A 139 9.68 0.54 29.51
N ASP A 140 8.70 1.09 28.78
CA ASP A 140 7.32 1.32 29.26
C ASP A 140 6.32 0.44 28.48
N GLU A 141 5.92 -0.70 29.07
CA GLU A 141 4.93 -1.62 28.49
C GLU A 141 3.56 -0.97 28.26
N GLU A 142 3.11 -0.06 29.14
CA GLU A 142 1.84 0.67 28.94
C GLU A 142 1.94 1.62 27.72
N ALA A 143 3.09 2.25 27.49
CA ALA A 143 3.31 3.08 26.31
C ALA A 143 3.33 2.27 25.00
N GLN A 144 3.94 1.08 25.02
CA GLN A 144 3.94 0.18 23.86
C GLN A 144 2.54 -0.32 23.53
N GLN A 145 1.77 -0.70 24.55
CA GLN A 145 0.39 -1.13 24.36
C GLN A 145 -0.47 0.00 23.79
N ARG A 146 -0.37 1.22 24.33
CA ARG A 146 -1.09 2.39 23.80
C ARG A 146 -0.78 2.68 22.33
N LEU A 147 0.45 2.47 21.88
CA LEU A 147 0.80 2.64 20.48
C LEU A 147 0.14 1.58 19.60
N LYS A 148 0.14 0.32 20.02
CA LYS A 148 -0.60 -0.75 19.33
C LYS A 148 -2.08 -0.42 19.26
N ASP A 149 -2.65 0.04 20.36
CA ASP A 149 -4.05 0.44 20.43
C ASP A 149 -4.33 1.64 19.51
N ALA A 150 -3.46 2.66 19.50
CA ALA A 150 -3.61 3.82 18.62
C ALA A 150 -3.68 3.43 17.14
N TRP A 151 -2.92 2.42 16.72
CA TRP A 151 -3.05 1.82 15.39
C TRP A 151 -4.40 1.11 15.19
N HIS A 152 -4.81 0.27 16.13
CA HIS A 152 -6.07 -0.49 16.05
C HIS A 152 -7.32 0.41 16.07
N TYR A 153 -7.24 1.55 16.76
CA TYR A 153 -8.35 2.49 16.91
C TYR A 153 -8.24 3.71 16.00
N SER A 154 -7.21 3.79 15.15
CA SER A 154 -7.12 4.87 14.16
C SER A 154 -8.37 4.88 13.28
N SER A 155 -8.95 6.07 13.11
CA SER A 155 -10.14 6.24 12.28
C SER A 155 -9.83 6.35 10.79
N ASP A 156 -8.55 6.45 10.42
CA ASP A 156 -8.08 6.49 9.03
C ASP A 156 -6.60 6.04 8.92
N PRO A 157 -6.26 4.80 9.30
CA PRO A 157 -4.87 4.33 9.38
C PRO A 157 -4.15 4.33 8.03
N TYR A 158 -4.89 4.40 6.93
CA TYR A 158 -4.36 4.34 5.58
C TYR A 158 -4.64 5.61 4.76
N GLY A 159 -5.15 6.69 5.34
CA GLY A 159 -5.24 8.00 4.65
C GLY A 159 -6.35 8.14 3.60
N PHE A 160 -7.44 7.40 3.72
CA PHE A 160 -8.60 7.48 2.82
C PHE A 160 -9.51 8.69 3.07
N LYS A 161 -9.41 9.37 4.21
CA LYS A 161 -10.05 10.68 4.42
C LYS A 161 -9.37 11.79 3.64
N LEU A 162 -8.27 11.51 2.92
CA LEU A 162 -7.52 12.47 2.11
C LEU A 162 -7.24 13.73 2.94
N SER A 163 -6.58 13.58 4.08
CA SER A 163 -6.30 14.68 5.01
C SER A 163 -4.81 15.07 5.01
N PRO A 164 -4.29 15.64 3.91
CA PRO A 164 -2.95 16.23 3.91
C PRO A 164 -2.85 17.37 4.92
N SER A 165 -1.63 17.71 5.31
CA SER A 165 -1.34 18.78 6.28
C SER A 165 -1.68 20.18 5.75
N LEU A 166 -1.66 20.38 4.44
CA LEU A 166 -2.25 21.55 3.76
C LEU A 166 -3.48 21.18 2.91
N PRO A 167 -4.52 22.02 2.85
CA PRO A 167 -5.63 21.85 1.93
C PRO A 167 -5.19 21.59 0.47
N ALA A 168 -5.83 20.63 -0.17
CA ALA A 168 -5.56 20.20 -1.54
C ALA A 168 -6.87 20.04 -2.32
N LYS A 169 -6.81 20.33 -3.62
CA LYS A 169 -7.90 20.20 -4.58
C LYS A 169 -7.43 19.30 -5.71
N ILE A 170 -7.92 18.06 -5.72
CA ILE A 170 -7.36 16.99 -6.54
C ILE A 170 -8.37 16.59 -7.60
N LEU A 171 -7.96 16.63 -8.86
CA LEU A 171 -8.72 16.09 -9.98
C LEU A 171 -8.19 14.70 -10.33
N VAL A 172 -9.06 13.71 -10.38
CA VAL A 172 -8.71 12.36 -10.81
C VAL A 172 -9.37 12.08 -12.15
N ILE A 173 -8.62 11.50 -13.08
CA ILE A 173 -9.04 11.20 -14.44
C ILE A 173 -8.83 9.72 -14.74
N ASN A 174 -9.88 9.07 -15.23
CA ASN A 174 -9.85 7.71 -15.75
C ASN A 174 -10.50 7.70 -17.14
N CYS A 175 -9.66 7.62 -18.16
CA CYS A 175 -10.06 7.69 -19.56
C CYS A 175 -10.12 6.29 -20.18
N GLY A 176 -11.30 5.84 -20.57
CA GLY A 176 -11.52 4.60 -21.32
C GLY A 176 -11.65 4.84 -22.83
N SER A 177 -11.87 3.78 -23.60
CA SER A 177 -12.01 3.84 -25.06
C SER A 177 -13.25 4.58 -25.57
N SER A 178 -14.23 4.85 -24.71
CA SER A 178 -15.47 5.57 -25.06
C SER A 178 -16.07 6.32 -23.87
N SER A 179 -15.28 6.58 -22.83
CA SER A 179 -15.72 7.25 -21.61
C SER A 179 -14.59 7.99 -20.93
N LEU A 180 -14.94 9.02 -20.16
CA LEU A 180 -14.05 9.79 -19.30
C LEU A 180 -14.72 9.92 -17.93
N LYS A 181 -14.24 9.13 -16.97
CA LYS A 181 -14.64 9.25 -15.57
C LYS A 181 -13.71 10.26 -14.88
N TYR A 182 -14.29 11.11 -14.03
CA TYR A 182 -13.53 12.06 -13.23
C TYR A 182 -14.06 12.14 -11.80
N ASN A 183 -13.16 12.39 -10.86
CA ASN A 183 -13.50 12.67 -9.47
C ASN A 183 -12.80 13.97 -9.06
N TYR A 184 -13.47 14.81 -8.29
CA TYR A 184 -12.85 15.98 -7.67
C TYR A 184 -12.95 15.84 -6.16
N TYR A 185 -11.82 16.04 -5.48
CA TYR A 185 -11.71 15.99 -4.03
C TYR A 185 -11.18 17.31 -3.50
N ASP A 186 -11.88 17.89 -2.53
CA ASP A 186 -11.46 19.06 -1.77
C ASP A 186 -11.21 18.63 -0.32
N THR A 187 -9.95 18.62 0.10
CA THR A 187 -9.56 18.09 1.41
C THR A 187 -9.88 19.03 2.57
N ALA A 188 -10.18 20.30 2.29
CA ALA A 188 -10.66 21.25 3.30
C ALA A 188 -12.19 21.23 3.40
N GLN A 189 -12.89 20.94 2.31
CA GLN A 189 -14.35 20.98 2.22
C GLN A 189 -14.90 19.76 1.49
N GLU A 190 -15.02 18.62 2.18
CA GLU A 190 -15.51 17.37 1.57
C GLU A 190 -16.89 17.49 0.89
N ASN A 191 -17.71 18.47 1.29
CA ASN A 191 -19.00 18.74 0.65
C ASN A 191 -18.86 19.17 -0.82
N ASN A 192 -17.69 19.64 -1.24
CA ASN A 192 -17.38 20.01 -2.62
C ASN A 192 -16.97 18.80 -3.47
N ASN A 193 -16.85 17.60 -2.88
CA ASN A 193 -16.49 16.41 -3.65
C ASN A 193 -17.57 16.09 -4.69
N LEU A 194 -17.14 15.72 -5.89
CA LEU A 194 -18.03 15.25 -6.95
C LEU A 194 -17.41 14.10 -7.75
N GLU A 195 -18.29 13.30 -8.34
CA GLU A 195 -17.96 12.26 -9.31
C GLU A 195 -18.67 12.61 -10.62
N GLY A 196 -18.00 12.43 -11.75
CA GLY A 196 -18.62 12.57 -13.05
C GLY A 196 -18.18 11.50 -14.03
N LEU A 197 -19.02 11.26 -15.03
CA LEU A 197 -18.80 10.29 -16.10
C LEU A 197 -19.33 10.87 -17.40
N VAL A 198 -18.43 11.22 -18.30
CA VAL A 198 -18.77 11.38 -19.71
C VAL A 198 -18.75 10.00 -20.35
N GLU A 199 -19.88 9.56 -20.88
CA GLU A 199 -19.96 8.27 -21.58
C GLU A 199 -20.40 8.44 -23.03
N ARG A 200 -20.16 7.39 -23.82
CA ARG A 200 -20.51 7.32 -25.25
C ARG A 200 -19.75 8.35 -26.11
N ILE A 201 -18.54 8.72 -25.70
CA ILE A 201 -17.66 9.62 -26.46
C ILE A 201 -17.45 9.06 -27.87
N GLY A 202 -17.60 9.91 -28.89
CA GLY A 202 -17.58 9.54 -30.31
C GLY A 202 -18.92 9.05 -30.87
N LEU A 203 -19.99 9.03 -30.06
CA LEU A 203 -21.36 8.71 -30.48
C LEU A 203 -22.30 9.92 -30.29
N ASP A 204 -23.41 9.94 -31.03
CA ASP A 204 -24.34 11.09 -31.13
C ASP A 204 -25.13 11.41 -29.85
N ASN A 205 -25.08 10.55 -28.84
CA ASN A 205 -25.78 10.69 -27.57
C ASN A 205 -24.84 10.56 -26.37
N SER A 206 -23.70 11.23 -26.48
CA SER A 206 -22.80 11.44 -25.36
C SER A 206 -23.49 12.25 -24.28
N ARG A 207 -23.23 11.89 -23.02
CA ARG A 207 -23.80 12.58 -21.86
C ARG A 207 -22.80 12.60 -20.72
N ASN A 208 -22.86 13.65 -19.91
CA ASN A 208 -22.11 13.77 -18.67
C ASN A 208 -23.04 13.53 -17.47
N ILE A 209 -22.79 12.45 -16.74
CA ILE A 209 -23.52 12.08 -15.54
C ILE A 209 -22.72 12.54 -14.33
N ILE A 210 -23.27 13.44 -13.54
CA ILE A 210 -22.58 14.10 -12.42
C ILE A 210 -23.29 13.70 -11.13
N LYS A 211 -22.53 13.24 -10.13
CA LYS A 211 -23.00 12.98 -8.77
C LYS A 211 -22.33 13.94 -7.82
N ARG A 212 -23.16 14.67 -7.08
CA ARG A 212 -22.77 15.56 -5.98
C ARG A 212 -23.47 15.08 -4.71
N LYS A 213 -23.11 15.67 -3.57
CA LYS A 213 -23.86 15.46 -2.32
C LYS A 213 -25.34 15.86 -2.46
N SER A 214 -25.64 16.87 -3.29
CA SER A 214 -27.00 17.34 -3.56
C SER A 214 -27.83 16.41 -4.44
N GLY A 215 -27.22 15.43 -5.12
CA GLY A 215 -27.91 14.49 -5.99
C GLY A 215 -27.17 14.21 -7.30
N LYS A 216 -27.89 13.58 -8.23
CA LYS A 216 -27.37 13.19 -9.55
C LYS A 216 -28.00 14.05 -10.64
N THR A 217 -27.17 14.65 -11.48
CA THR A 217 -27.58 15.45 -12.66
C THR A 217 -27.03 14.80 -13.93
N THR A 218 -27.70 14.95 -15.06
CA THR A 218 -27.22 14.49 -16.37
C THR A 218 -27.29 15.64 -17.36
N ILE A 219 -26.19 15.90 -18.07
CA ILE A 219 -26.09 16.90 -19.13
C ILE A 219 -25.90 16.14 -20.45
N GLU A 220 -26.84 16.29 -21.37
CA GLU A 220 -26.71 15.75 -22.72
C GLU A 220 -25.71 16.61 -23.51
N LEU A 221 -24.72 15.96 -24.14
CA LEU A 221 -23.64 16.62 -24.88
C LEU A 221 -23.76 16.45 -26.41
N GLY A 222 -24.64 15.56 -26.86
CA GLY A 222 -24.75 15.22 -28.29
C GLY A 222 -23.54 14.41 -28.75
N SER A 223 -22.95 14.77 -29.90
CA SER A 223 -21.76 14.11 -30.44
C SER A 223 -20.50 14.88 -30.01
N VAL A 224 -19.70 14.30 -29.09
CA VAL A 224 -18.44 14.90 -28.62
C VAL A 224 -17.25 13.97 -28.84
N ASP A 225 -16.12 14.58 -29.18
CA ASP A 225 -14.80 13.95 -29.09
C ASP A 225 -14.24 14.12 -27.67
N TYR A 226 -13.04 13.58 -27.44
CA TYR A 226 -12.41 13.69 -26.13
C TYR A 226 -12.06 15.12 -25.73
N ALA A 227 -11.66 15.99 -26.67
CA ALA A 227 -11.34 17.38 -26.35
C ALA A 227 -12.59 18.12 -25.82
N LYS A 228 -13.74 17.95 -26.48
CA LYS A 228 -15.02 18.46 -26.01
C LYS A 228 -15.50 17.79 -24.73
N ALA A 229 -15.22 16.50 -24.54
CA ALA A 229 -15.52 15.82 -23.27
C ALA A 229 -14.74 16.46 -22.11
N PHE A 230 -13.45 16.76 -22.28
CA PHE A 230 -12.64 17.49 -21.30
C PHE A 230 -13.18 18.90 -21.03
N GLN A 231 -13.59 19.63 -22.07
CA GLN A 231 -14.22 20.94 -21.90
C GLN A 231 -15.53 20.83 -21.10
N ALA A 232 -16.32 19.79 -21.30
CA ALA A 232 -17.53 19.53 -20.51
C ALA A 232 -17.21 19.25 -19.03
N VAL A 233 -16.12 18.53 -18.75
CA VAL A 233 -15.64 18.33 -17.37
C VAL A 233 -15.25 19.66 -16.73
N ILE A 234 -14.44 20.48 -17.43
CA ILE A 234 -14.02 21.80 -16.94
C ILE A 234 -15.23 22.68 -16.68
N ALA A 235 -16.18 22.74 -17.61
CA ALA A 235 -17.39 23.54 -17.47
C ALA A 235 -18.20 23.17 -16.22
N VAL A 236 -18.27 21.87 -15.86
CA VAL A 236 -18.92 21.42 -14.63
C VAL A 236 -18.15 21.87 -13.38
N LEU A 237 -16.82 21.79 -13.42
CA LEU A 237 -15.97 22.18 -12.29
C LEU A 237 -16.00 23.69 -12.05
N THR A 238 -16.05 24.49 -13.13
CA THR A 238 -15.98 25.96 -13.09
C THR A 238 -17.32 26.66 -13.27
N ASP A 239 -18.44 25.94 -13.18
CA ASP A 239 -19.77 26.53 -13.33
C ASP A 239 -19.98 27.66 -12.30
N PRO A 240 -20.41 28.88 -12.69
CA PRO A 240 -20.56 30.00 -11.76
C PRO A 240 -21.59 29.78 -10.64
N SER A 241 -22.51 28.83 -10.82
CA SER A 241 -23.61 28.55 -9.89
C SER A 241 -23.45 27.24 -9.11
N GLU A 242 -22.96 26.20 -9.77
CA GLU A 242 -22.84 24.85 -9.21
C GLU A 242 -21.40 24.29 -9.24
N GLY A 243 -20.44 25.09 -9.70
CA GLY A 243 -19.03 24.71 -9.77
C GLY A 243 -18.38 24.64 -8.40
N VAL A 244 -17.27 23.92 -8.34
CA VAL A 244 -16.48 23.67 -7.12
C VAL A 244 -15.18 24.46 -7.07
N ILE A 245 -14.81 25.07 -8.20
CA ILE A 245 -13.65 25.96 -8.37
C ILE A 245 -14.04 27.12 -9.29
N LYS A 246 -13.32 28.25 -9.21
CA LYS A 246 -13.51 29.39 -10.13
C LYS A 246 -12.54 29.34 -11.30
N ASP A 247 -11.35 28.82 -11.05
CA ASP A 247 -10.26 28.72 -12.03
C ASP A 247 -9.55 27.37 -11.88
N LEU A 248 -9.08 26.80 -12.99
CA LEU A 248 -8.33 25.54 -12.99
C LEU A 248 -7.02 25.63 -12.20
N LYS A 249 -6.46 26.83 -12.02
CA LYS A 249 -5.29 27.08 -11.16
C LYS A 249 -5.53 26.77 -9.69
N GLU A 250 -6.79 26.61 -9.26
CA GLU A 250 -7.09 26.15 -7.91
C GLU A 250 -6.82 24.65 -7.71
N ILE A 251 -6.74 23.87 -8.80
CA ILE A 251 -6.39 22.45 -8.72
C ILE A 251 -4.92 22.34 -8.32
N THR A 252 -4.66 21.62 -7.23
CA THR A 252 -3.31 21.44 -6.68
C THR A 252 -2.61 20.20 -7.24
N ALA A 253 -3.35 19.22 -7.75
CA ALA A 253 -2.81 18.00 -8.33
C ALA A 253 -3.80 17.30 -9.27
N VAL A 254 -3.28 16.56 -10.26
CA VAL A 254 -4.08 15.69 -11.12
C VAL A 254 -3.59 14.24 -11.05
N GLY A 255 -4.46 13.29 -10.70
CA GLY A 255 -4.16 11.87 -10.72
C GLY A 255 -4.75 11.19 -11.95
N HIS A 256 -3.96 10.36 -12.65
CA HIS A 256 -4.38 9.61 -13.84
C HIS A 256 -4.32 8.12 -13.58
N ARG A 257 -5.40 7.42 -13.90
CA ARG A 257 -5.32 5.96 -14.08
C ARG A 257 -4.59 5.66 -15.39
N VAL A 258 -3.59 4.80 -15.32
CA VAL A 258 -2.92 4.19 -16.48
C VAL A 258 -3.03 2.68 -16.37
N VAL A 259 -3.44 2.00 -17.43
CA VAL A 259 -3.66 0.54 -17.32
C VAL A 259 -2.35 -0.23 -17.26
N HIS A 260 -1.38 0.04 -18.12
CA HIS A 260 -0.16 -0.77 -18.20
C HIS A 260 1.11 0.07 -17.97
N GLY A 261 1.87 -0.27 -16.90
CA GLY A 261 3.15 0.33 -16.54
C GLY A 261 4.39 -0.48 -16.96
N SER A 262 4.19 -1.62 -17.63
CA SER A 262 5.24 -2.59 -17.95
C SER A 262 5.90 -3.12 -16.66
N ASP A 263 7.10 -3.68 -16.75
CA ASP A 263 7.96 -4.00 -15.60
C ASP A 263 8.83 -2.81 -15.17
N LYS A 264 8.69 -1.65 -15.85
CA LYS A 264 9.37 -0.39 -15.50
C LYS A 264 8.75 0.31 -14.29
N TYR A 265 7.41 0.38 -14.21
CA TYR A 265 6.72 1.11 -13.15
C TYR A 265 6.01 0.18 -12.15
N ASN A 266 6.61 0.09 -10.97
CA ASN A 266 6.09 -0.64 -9.80
C ASN A 266 5.34 0.25 -8.79
N ASN A 267 5.38 1.57 -8.99
CA ASN A 267 4.77 2.58 -8.11
C ASN A 267 4.16 3.72 -8.93
N PRO A 268 3.27 4.54 -8.34
CA PRO A 268 2.85 5.81 -8.94
C PRO A 268 4.03 6.72 -9.22
N VAL A 269 3.97 7.48 -10.33
CA VAL A 269 5.05 8.39 -10.73
C VAL A 269 4.52 9.75 -11.15
N ILE A 270 5.31 10.79 -10.93
CA ILE A 270 5.01 12.13 -11.43
C ILE A 270 5.29 12.16 -12.92
N ILE A 271 4.32 12.64 -13.67
CA ILE A 271 4.34 12.66 -15.13
C ILE A 271 5.31 13.76 -15.58
N ASN A 272 6.32 13.33 -16.33
CA ASN A 272 7.24 14.18 -17.09
C ASN A 272 7.32 13.69 -18.55
N GLU A 273 8.17 14.30 -19.37
CA GLU A 273 8.31 13.89 -20.78
C GLU A 273 8.78 12.44 -20.98
N GLU A 274 9.61 11.92 -20.09
CA GLU A 274 10.07 10.53 -20.13
C GLU A 274 8.90 9.58 -19.86
N VAL A 275 8.13 9.83 -18.81
CA VAL A 275 6.94 9.03 -18.46
C VAL A 275 5.92 9.01 -19.60
N ILE A 276 5.71 10.14 -20.27
CA ILE A 276 4.81 10.22 -21.45
C ILE A 276 5.32 9.34 -22.60
N LYS A 277 6.64 9.31 -22.85
CA LYS A 277 7.26 8.45 -23.87
C LYS A 277 7.14 6.97 -23.50
N ASP A 278 7.36 6.64 -22.24
CA ASP A 278 7.25 5.27 -21.73
C ASP A 278 5.81 4.75 -21.86
N ILE A 279 4.81 5.50 -21.39
CA ILE A 279 3.38 5.13 -21.52
C ILE A 279 3.00 4.93 -23.00
N HIS A 280 3.53 5.76 -23.89
CA HIS A 280 3.34 5.58 -25.33
C HIS A 280 3.94 4.25 -25.81
N SER A 281 5.18 3.92 -25.42
CA SER A 281 5.83 2.66 -25.79
C SER A 281 5.09 1.42 -25.28
N PHE A 282 4.44 1.52 -24.10
CA PHE A 282 3.66 0.43 -23.50
C PHE A 282 2.27 0.25 -24.13
N SER A 283 1.88 1.11 -25.08
CA SER A 283 0.57 1.01 -25.72
C SER A 283 0.35 -0.30 -26.46
N SER A 284 1.41 -0.98 -26.92
CA SER A 284 1.31 -2.31 -27.52
C SER A 284 0.87 -3.39 -26.52
N LEU A 285 1.16 -3.22 -25.22
CA LEU A 285 0.80 -4.17 -24.16
C LEU A 285 -0.67 -4.02 -23.73
N ALA A 286 -1.24 -2.82 -23.90
CA ALA A 286 -2.65 -2.54 -23.60
C ALA A 286 -3.29 -1.59 -24.63
N PRO A 287 -3.48 -2.05 -25.89
CA PRO A 287 -3.84 -1.18 -27.02
C PRO A 287 -5.22 -0.52 -26.90
N LEU A 288 -6.15 -1.14 -26.16
CA LEU A 288 -7.48 -0.60 -25.93
C LEU A 288 -7.54 0.40 -24.76
N HIS A 289 -6.45 0.58 -24.01
CA HIS A 289 -6.46 1.29 -22.73
C HIS A 289 -5.39 2.38 -22.62
N ASN A 290 -4.12 2.05 -22.86
CA ASN A 290 -3.02 3.01 -22.72
C ASN A 290 -3.14 4.21 -23.68
N PRO A 291 -3.55 4.08 -24.95
CA PRO A 291 -3.68 5.24 -25.83
C PRO A 291 -4.73 6.27 -25.35
N PRO A 292 -5.96 5.87 -24.94
CA PRO A 292 -6.88 6.81 -24.27
C PRO A 292 -6.32 7.45 -22.99
N ASN A 293 -5.60 6.69 -22.14
CA ASN A 293 -4.96 7.23 -20.94
C ASN A 293 -3.92 8.31 -21.30
N LEU A 294 -3.06 8.03 -22.28
CA LEU A 294 -2.03 8.95 -22.76
C LEU A 294 -2.62 10.24 -23.35
N MET A 295 -3.72 10.12 -24.09
CA MET A 295 -4.42 11.29 -24.63
C MET A 295 -4.94 12.19 -23.50
N ALA A 296 -5.58 11.61 -22.50
CA ALA A 296 -6.07 12.33 -21.33
C ALA A 296 -4.95 13.04 -20.55
N ILE A 297 -3.80 12.38 -20.38
CA ILE A 297 -2.60 12.97 -19.78
C ILE A 297 -2.14 14.18 -20.58
N LYS A 298 -1.95 14.03 -21.90
CA LYS A 298 -1.48 15.13 -22.76
C LYS A 298 -2.42 16.33 -22.73
N GLU A 299 -3.72 16.09 -22.77
CA GLU A 299 -4.71 17.18 -22.73
C GLU A 299 -4.74 17.86 -21.36
N SER A 300 -4.61 17.10 -20.27
CA SER A 300 -4.55 17.67 -18.92
C SER A 300 -3.29 18.51 -18.72
N VAL A 301 -2.13 18.06 -19.23
CA VAL A 301 -0.87 18.84 -19.18
C VAL A 301 -1.00 20.12 -19.99
N ARG A 302 -1.66 20.07 -21.15
CA ARG A 302 -1.90 21.26 -21.99
C ARG A 302 -2.78 22.29 -21.29
N LEU A 303 -3.80 21.84 -20.56
CA LEU A 303 -4.78 22.71 -19.88
C LEU A 303 -4.27 23.23 -18.52
N MET A 304 -3.45 22.45 -17.84
CA MET A 304 -2.94 22.74 -16.49
C MET A 304 -1.42 22.51 -16.44
N PRO A 305 -0.62 23.34 -17.13
CA PRO A 305 0.82 23.11 -17.28
C PRO A 305 1.62 23.25 -15.97
N ASP A 306 1.14 24.09 -15.05
CA ASP A 306 1.80 24.35 -13.76
C ASP A 306 1.31 23.41 -12.64
N VAL A 307 0.33 22.56 -12.91
CA VAL A 307 -0.25 21.63 -11.93
C VAL A 307 0.45 20.28 -12.04
N PRO A 308 1.02 19.75 -10.95
CA PRO A 308 1.71 18.46 -11.00
C PRO A 308 0.72 17.33 -11.27
N GLN A 309 1.12 16.39 -12.13
CA GLN A 309 0.28 15.27 -12.56
C GLN A 309 0.94 13.95 -12.22
N VAL A 310 0.15 12.97 -11.77
CA VAL A 310 0.64 11.67 -11.28
C VAL A 310 -0.03 10.55 -12.08
N ALA A 311 0.76 9.60 -12.58
CA ALA A 311 0.27 8.37 -13.19
C ALA A 311 0.24 7.26 -12.13
N VAL A 312 -0.92 6.60 -11.99
CA VAL A 312 -1.14 5.45 -11.11
C VAL A 312 -1.48 4.24 -11.97
N PHE A 313 -0.68 3.18 -11.90
CA PHE A 313 -0.75 2.04 -12.81
C PHE A 313 -1.56 0.86 -12.23
N ASP A 314 -2.46 0.27 -13.02
CA ASP A 314 -3.17 -0.95 -12.61
C ASP A 314 -2.24 -2.16 -12.42
N THR A 315 -1.10 -2.18 -13.13
CA THR A 315 -0.11 -3.27 -13.05
C THR A 315 0.84 -3.13 -11.86
N ALA A 316 0.96 -1.95 -11.25
CA ALA A 316 1.99 -1.65 -10.25
C ALA A 316 1.91 -2.56 -9.02
N PHE A 317 0.70 -2.71 -8.45
CA PHE A 317 0.47 -3.53 -7.26
C PHE A 317 0.91 -4.99 -7.40
N HIS A 318 0.91 -5.51 -8.63
CA HIS A 318 1.22 -6.90 -8.95
C HIS A 318 2.72 -7.14 -9.24
N GLN A 319 3.55 -6.10 -9.30
CA GLN A 319 4.99 -6.25 -9.61
C GLN A 319 5.78 -7.05 -8.56
N LYS A 320 5.20 -7.25 -7.36
CA LYS A 320 5.80 -8.04 -6.28
C LYS A 320 5.61 -9.56 -6.44
N MET A 321 4.92 -10.02 -7.49
CA MET A 321 4.79 -11.46 -7.79
C MET A 321 6.16 -12.10 -8.04
N GLN A 322 6.35 -13.30 -7.51
CA GLN A 322 7.58 -14.08 -7.69
C GLN A 322 7.66 -14.72 -9.10
N PRO A 323 8.86 -15.02 -9.64
CA PRO A 323 9.02 -15.60 -10.98
C PRO A 323 8.17 -16.85 -11.25
N TYR A 324 8.02 -17.72 -10.26
CA TYR A 324 7.19 -18.93 -10.41
C TYR A 324 5.69 -18.64 -10.59
N ALA A 325 5.21 -17.45 -10.23
CA ALA A 325 3.81 -17.04 -10.39
C ALA A 325 3.58 -16.25 -11.69
N PHE A 326 4.57 -15.47 -12.13
CA PHE A 326 4.41 -14.63 -13.33
C PHE A 326 4.94 -15.23 -14.62
N LEU A 327 5.85 -16.21 -14.58
CA LEU A 327 6.36 -16.85 -15.77
C LEU A 327 5.33 -17.84 -16.32
N TYR A 328 4.99 -17.69 -17.59
CA TYR A 328 4.28 -18.72 -18.32
C TYR A 328 5.23 -19.88 -18.66
N ALA A 329 4.68 -21.09 -18.80
CA ALA A 329 5.43 -22.27 -19.25
C ALA A 329 5.71 -22.23 -20.77
N LEU A 330 6.30 -21.14 -21.23
CA LEU A 330 6.78 -20.90 -22.60
C LEU A 330 8.31 -20.93 -22.63
N PRO A 331 8.93 -21.06 -23.82
CA PRO A 331 10.37 -20.89 -23.94
C PRO A 331 10.84 -19.57 -23.31
N TYR A 332 11.80 -19.65 -22.38
CA TYR A 332 12.23 -18.53 -21.53
C TYR A 332 12.65 -17.27 -22.32
N LYS A 333 13.17 -17.44 -23.54
CA LYS A 333 13.53 -16.34 -24.44
C LYS A 333 12.41 -15.32 -24.67
N PHE A 334 11.14 -15.73 -24.66
CA PHE A 334 10.00 -14.82 -24.87
C PHE A 334 9.77 -13.91 -23.64
N TYR A 335 10.16 -14.36 -22.45
CA TYR A 335 10.23 -13.48 -21.30
C TYR A 335 11.42 -12.52 -21.41
N GLU A 336 12.61 -13.01 -21.75
CA GLU A 336 13.82 -12.16 -21.83
C GLU A 336 13.76 -11.10 -22.95
N GLN A 337 13.14 -11.42 -24.09
CA GLN A 337 13.13 -10.57 -25.28
C GLN A 337 11.87 -9.72 -25.38
N ASP A 338 10.71 -10.30 -25.07
CA ASP A 338 9.40 -9.69 -25.30
C ASP A 338 8.67 -9.35 -23.99
N HIS A 339 9.28 -9.64 -22.83
CA HIS A 339 8.68 -9.43 -21.51
C HIS A 339 7.30 -10.08 -21.37
N ILE A 340 7.12 -11.26 -21.98
CA ILE A 340 5.90 -12.07 -21.86
C ILE A 340 5.87 -12.70 -20.46
N ARG A 341 5.04 -12.11 -19.60
CA ARG A 341 4.79 -12.53 -18.22
C ARG A 341 3.38 -12.15 -17.79
N ARG A 342 2.92 -12.69 -16.66
CA ARG A 342 1.77 -12.16 -15.94
C ARG A 342 2.12 -10.76 -15.41
N TYR A 343 1.30 -9.77 -15.79
CA TYR A 343 1.34 -8.43 -15.22
C TYR A 343 0.23 -8.24 -14.21
N GLY A 344 -0.99 -8.69 -14.53
CA GLY A 344 -2.18 -8.45 -13.70
C GLY A 344 -2.73 -7.03 -13.83
N PHE A 345 -4.03 -6.88 -13.57
CA PHE A 345 -4.74 -5.59 -13.66
C PHE A 345 -5.74 -5.45 -12.50
N HIS A 346 -6.40 -4.30 -12.43
CA HIS A 346 -7.20 -3.87 -11.27
C HIS A 346 -6.37 -3.74 -9.98
N GLY A 347 -5.05 -3.56 -10.09
CA GLY A 347 -4.17 -3.41 -8.92
C GLY A 347 -4.57 -2.25 -8.01
N ILE A 348 -5.07 -1.14 -8.58
CA ILE A 348 -5.60 -0.01 -7.80
C ILE A 348 -6.78 -0.46 -6.93
N SER A 349 -7.73 -1.23 -7.49
CA SER A 349 -8.88 -1.74 -6.75
C SER A 349 -8.49 -2.80 -5.73
N HIS A 350 -7.59 -3.72 -6.07
CA HIS A 350 -7.13 -4.77 -5.14
C HIS A 350 -6.38 -4.17 -3.95
N ASN A 351 -5.51 -3.20 -4.20
CA ASN A 351 -4.79 -2.48 -3.15
C ASN A 351 -5.76 -1.68 -2.26
N TYR A 352 -6.71 -0.97 -2.86
CA TYR A 352 -7.76 -0.29 -2.10
C TYR A 352 -8.54 -1.26 -1.21
N SER A 353 -8.97 -2.41 -1.75
CA SER A 353 -9.70 -3.42 -0.99
C SER A 353 -8.88 -4.05 0.14
N MET A 354 -7.58 -4.28 -0.07
CA MET A 354 -6.67 -4.77 0.95
C MET A 354 -6.61 -3.81 2.15
N LEU A 355 -6.35 -2.52 1.89
CA LEU A 355 -6.24 -1.51 2.94
C LEU A 355 -7.58 -1.28 3.66
N GLN A 356 -8.71 -1.31 2.95
CA GLN A 356 -10.03 -1.24 3.57
C GLN A 356 -10.34 -2.48 4.44
N ALA A 357 -9.95 -3.67 4.00
CA ALA A 357 -10.10 -4.90 4.79
C ALA A 357 -9.25 -4.85 6.07
N ALA A 358 -8.01 -4.39 5.97
CA ALA A 358 -7.12 -4.19 7.11
C ALA A 358 -7.70 -3.15 8.10
N ALA A 359 -8.22 -2.02 7.60
CA ALA A 359 -8.85 -1.00 8.43
C ALA A 359 -10.11 -1.53 9.13
N PHE A 360 -10.91 -2.34 8.44
CA PHE A 360 -12.13 -2.93 8.99
C PHE A 360 -11.81 -3.96 10.08
N THR A 361 -10.82 -4.82 9.85
CA THR A 361 -10.37 -5.84 10.81
C THR A 361 -9.54 -5.26 11.95
N LYS A 362 -9.14 -3.99 11.84
CA LYS A 362 -8.22 -3.30 12.76
C LYS A 362 -6.87 -4.01 12.89
N GLN A 363 -6.43 -4.65 11.82
CA GLN A 363 -5.16 -5.36 11.75
C GLN A 363 -4.25 -4.71 10.72
N ASP A 364 -2.96 -4.92 10.89
CA ASP A 364 -1.98 -4.51 9.90
C ASP A 364 -2.13 -5.36 8.64
N PHE A 365 -2.13 -4.73 7.46
CA PHE A 365 -2.20 -5.50 6.21
C PHE A 365 -0.99 -6.41 5.99
N HIS A 366 0.12 -6.17 6.67
CA HIS A 366 1.29 -7.06 6.66
C HIS A 366 1.10 -8.32 7.52
N GLU A 367 0.02 -8.45 8.27
CA GLU A 367 -0.28 -9.64 9.08
C GLU A 367 -1.40 -10.50 8.47
N LEU A 368 -1.96 -10.06 7.34
CA LEU A 368 -3.17 -10.64 6.74
C LEU A 368 -2.89 -11.41 5.44
N LYS A 369 -3.57 -12.54 5.29
CA LYS A 369 -3.77 -13.27 4.03
C LYS A 369 -5.15 -12.95 3.47
N ILE A 370 -5.18 -12.25 2.34
CA ILE A 370 -6.40 -11.68 1.76
C ILE A 370 -6.60 -12.22 0.34
N VAL A 371 -7.81 -12.69 0.04
CA VAL A 371 -8.26 -12.91 -1.33
C VAL A 371 -9.23 -11.80 -1.71
N THR A 372 -8.93 -11.04 -2.74
CA THR A 372 -9.82 -9.98 -3.25
C THR A 372 -10.45 -10.39 -4.58
N CYS A 373 -11.78 -10.38 -4.64
CA CYS A 373 -12.57 -10.63 -5.84
C CYS A 373 -13.11 -9.29 -6.37
N HIS A 374 -12.42 -8.68 -7.33
CA HIS A 374 -12.97 -7.55 -8.10
C HIS A 374 -13.84 -8.09 -9.23
N LEU A 375 -15.16 -8.03 -9.06
CA LEU A 375 -16.14 -8.60 -9.98
C LEU A 375 -16.95 -7.47 -10.64
N GLY A 376 -16.64 -7.15 -11.89
CA GLY A 376 -17.37 -6.19 -12.71
C GLY A 376 -17.52 -6.69 -14.14
N ASN A 377 -17.66 -5.77 -15.10
CA ASN A 377 -17.65 -6.14 -16.53
C ASN A 377 -16.30 -6.74 -16.96
N GLY A 378 -15.21 -6.24 -16.39
CA GLY A 378 -13.96 -6.98 -16.22
C GLY A 378 -13.90 -7.57 -14.81
N ALA A 379 -13.39 -8.79 -14.67
CA ALA A 379 -13.35 -9.47 -13.38
C ALA A 379 -11.97 -10.10 -13.13
N SER A 380 -11.48 -9.99 -11.91
CA SER A 380 -10.20 -10.57 -11.49
C SER A 380 -10.20 -10.95 -10.02
N VAL A 381 -9.45 -12.00 -9.67
CA VAL A 381 -9.15 -12.37 -8.29
C VAL A 381 -7.67 -12.12 -8.02
N CYS A 382 -7.30 -11.66 -6.83
CA CYS A 382 -5.91 -11.49 -6.40
C CYS A 382 -5.67 -12.20 -5.07
N ALA A 383 -4.53 -12.88 -4.95
CA ALA A 383 -3.98 -13.42 -3.71
C ALA A 383 -3.01 -12.41 -3.12
N ILE A 384 -3.25 -11.98 -1.89
CA ILE A 384 -2.45 -10.97 -1.20
C ILE A 384 -1.95 -11.57 0.10
N ASP A 385 -0.65 -11.77 0.20
CA ASP A 385 0.01 -12.35 1.36
C ASP A 385 0.87 -11.29 2.03
N HIS A 386 0.50 -10.88 3.25
CA HIS A 386 1.26 -9.90 4.06
C HIS A 386 1.53 -8.59 3.27
N GLY A 387 0.49 -8.07 2.61
CA GLY A 387 0.57 -6.83 1.83
C GLY A 387 1.13 -6.96 0.42
N ARG A 388 1.56 -8.14 -0.01
CA ARG A 388 2.14 -8.36 -1.35
C ARG A 388 1.16 -9.13 -2.22
N SER A 389 0.91 -8.64 -3.44
CA SER A 389 0.23 -9.45 -4.45
C SER A 389 1.16 -10.59 -4.87
N ILE A 390 0.81 -11.83 -4.49
CA ILE A 390 1.61 -13.02 -4.82
C ILE A 390 1.09 -13.76 -6.05
N ASP A 391 -0.18 -13.56 -6.42
CA ASP A 391 -0.80 -14.08 -7.64
C ASP A 391 -2.05 -13.25 -8.00
N THR A 392 -2.44 -13.26 -9.28
CA THR A 392 -3.62 -12.55 -9.80
C THR A 392 -4.14 -13.22 -11.07
N SER A 393 -5.46 -13.27 -11.23
CA SER A 393 -6.07 -14.13 -12.26
C SER A 393 -5.81 -13.61 -13.68
N MET A 394 -5.71 -12.29 -13.83
CA MET A 394 -5.38 -11.68 -15.12
C MET A 394 -3.90 -11.82 -15.44
N GLY A 395 -3.61 -11.86 -16.73
CA GLY A 395 -2.35 -12.34 -17.27
C GLY A 395 -1.43 -11.26 -17.80
N PHE A 396 -0.80 -11.59 -18.92
CA PHE A 396 -0.17 -10.66 -19.86
C PHE A 396 -1.17 -9.61 -20.37
N THR A 397 -2.43 -10.01 -20.52
CA THR A 397 -3.55 -9.12 -20.91
C THR A 397 -4.73 -9.29 -19.95
N PRO A 398 -5.72 -8.37 -19.96
CA PRO A 398 -6.95 -8.50 -19.17
C PRO A 398 -7.90 -9.63 -19.62
N LEU A 399 -7.46 -10.53 -20.52
CA LEU A 399 -8.27 -11.63 -21.05
C LEU A 399 -8.24 -12.89 -20.17
N GLU A 400 -7.08 -13.20 -19.56
CA GLU A 400 -6.88 -14.40 -18.75
C GLU A 400 -7.70 -14.36 -17.45
N GLY A 401 -8.05 -15.53 -16.93
CA GLY A 401 -8.63 -15.70 -15.61
C GLY A 401 -10.12 -15.99 -15.62
N LEU A 402 -10.87 -15.19 -14.88
CA LEU A 402 -12.32 -15.32 -14.84
C LEU A 402 -12.93 -15.05 -16.22
N LEU A 403 -13.98 -15.78 -16.56
CA LEU A 403 -14.88 -15.32 -17.62
C LEU A 403 -15.54 -14.01 -17.15
N MET A 404 -15.77 -13.07 -18.07
CA MET A 404 -16.21 -11.71 -17.74
C MET A 404 -17.50 -11.39 -18.52
N GLY A 405 -17.87 -10.11 -18.63
CA GLY A 405 -19.05 -9.72 -19.41
C GLY A 405 -18.99 -10.22 -20.86
N THR A 406 -17.89 -9.94 -21.55
CA THR A 406 -17.68 -10.31 -22.97
C THR A 406 -16.40 -11.09 -23.23
N ARG A 407 -15.55 -11.26 -22.20
CA ARG A 407 -14.25 -11.94 -22.30
C ARG A 407 -14.35 -13.40 -21.87
N CYS A 408 -13.65 -14.28 -22.58
CA CYS A 408 -13.70 -15.72 -22.33
C CYS A 408 -13.10 -16.16 -20.99
N GLY A 409 -12.10 -15.44 -20.46
CA GLY A 409 -11.29 -15.95 -19.34
C GLY A 409 -10.40 -17.11 -19.79
N ASP A 410 -10.07 -18.00 -18.87
CA ASP A 410 -9.27 -19.20 -19.16
C ASP A 410 -9.94 -20.13 -20.16
N LEU A 411 -9.17 -20.54 -21.17
CA LEU A 411 -9.54 -21.60 -22.11
C LEU A 411 -8.31 -22.45 -22.48
N ASP A 412 -8.54 -23.61 -23.08
CA ASP A 412 -7.47 -24.41 -23.66
C ASP A 412 -6.80 -23.64 -24.81
N PRO A 413 -5.47 -23.37 -24.76
CA PRO A 413 -4.74 -22.64 -25.81
C PRO A 413 -4.87 -23.23 -27.22
N SER A 414 -5.30 -24.48 -27.36
CA SER A 414 -5.53 -25.15 -28.64
C SER A 414 -6.84 -24.75 -29.32
N ILE A 415 -7.83 -24.23 -28.57
CA ILE A 415 -9.14 -23.86 -29.13
C ILE A 415 -9.04 -22.73 -30.18
N PRO A 416 -8.31 -21.62 -29.94
CA PRO A 416 -8.15 -20.59 -30.96
C PRO A 416 -7.49 -21.12 -32.22
N LEU A 417 -6.45 -21.97 -32.08
CA LEU A 417 -5.77 -22.59 -33.22
C LEU A 417 -6.69 -23.51 -34.01
N PHE A 418 -7.53 -24.27 -33.30
CA PHE A 418 -8.55 -25.12 -33.92
C PHE A 418 -9.56 -24.28 -34.71
N LEU A 419 -10.06 -23.18 -34.15
CA LEU A 419 -11.02 -22.30 -34.83
C LEU A 419 -10.41 -21.63 -36.07
N ILE A 420 -9.15 -21.22 -36.02
CA ILE A 420 -8.44 -20.70 -37.21
C ILE A 420 -8.38 -21.76 -38.30
N ARG A 421 -8.00 -22.99 -37.97
CA ARG A 421 -7.81 -24.07 -38.94
C ARG A 421 -9.12 -24.62 -39.50
N GLU A 422 -10.12 -24.85 -38.65
CA GLU A 422 -11.35 -25.56 -39.01
C GLU A 422 -12.50 -24.63 -39.37
N LYS A 423 -12.46 -23.38 -38.88
CA LYS A 423 -13.50 -22.36 -39.16
C LYS A 423 -12.97 -21.22 -40.04
N ASN A 424 -11.71 -21.29 -40.48
CA ASN A 424 -11.05 -20.28 -41.31
C ASN A 424 -11.15 -18.86 -40.72
N LEU A 425 -11.16 -18.74 -39.39
CA LEU A 425 -11.19 -17.44 -38.72
C LEU A 425 -9.80 -16.80 -38.78
N THR A 426 -9.75 -15.48 -38.97
CA THR A 426 -8.48 -14.73 -38.89
C THR A 426 -8.07 -14.48 -37.44
N PRO A 427 -6.79 -14.18 -37.16
CA PRO A 427 -6.35 -13.78 -35.82
C PRO A 427 -7.16 -12.61 -35.22
N GLU A 428 -7.59 -11.64 -36.03
CA GLU A 428 -8.40 -10.50 -35.61
C GLU A 428 -9.83 -10.91 -35.26
N GLU A 429 -10.41 -11.86 -36.02
CA GLU A 429 -11.72 -12.42 -35.71
C GLU A 429 -11.69 -13.24 -34.41
N ILE A 430 -10.58 -13.96 -34.17
CA ILE A 430 -10.32 -14.66 -32.91
C ILE A 430 -10.17 -13.67 -31.75
N ASP A 431 -9.37 -12.60 -31.90
CA ASP A 431 -9.26 -11.58 -30.87
C ASP A 431 -10.62 -10.98 -30.52
N SER A 432 -11.41 -10.61 -31.54
CA SER A 432 -12.77 -10.13 -31.33
C SER A 432 -13.68 -11.17 -30.67
N LEU A 433 -13.56 -12.44 -31.04
CA LEU A 433 -14.35 -13.52 -30.44
C LEU A 433 -14.06 -13.63 -28.95
N LEU A 434 -12.78 -13.70 -28.58
CA LEU A 434 -12.32 -13.90 -27.21
C LEU A 434 -12.57 -12.67 -26.33
N ASN A 435 -12.42 -11.45 -26.85
CA ASN A 435 -12.56 -10.21 -26.07
C ASN A 435 -13.97 -9.62 -26.05
N ARG A 436 -14.78 -9.81 -27.11
CA ARG A 436 -16.04 -9.07 -27.29
C ARG A 436 -17.29 -9.94 -27.46
N LYS A 437 -17.16 -11.24 -27.76
CA LYS A 437 -18.29 -12.12 -28.08
C LYS A 437 -18.38 -13.36 -27.17
N SER A 438 -17.54 -13.44 -26.13
CA SER A 438 -17.44 -14.59 -25.22
C SER A 438 -18.02 -14.24 -23.84
N GLY A 439 -17.62 -14.97 -22.79
CA GLY A 439 -18.00 -14.66 -21.41
C GLY A 439 -19.48 -14.88 -21.11
N LEU A 440 -20.02 -14.06 -20.22
CA LEU A 440 -21.44 -14.04 -19.86
C LEU A 440 -22.33 -13.87 -21.08
N LEU A 441 -21.97 -12.95 -21.99
CA LEU A 441 -22.67 -12.72 -23.25
C LEU A 441 -22.68 -13.97 -24.13
N GLY A 442 -21.52 -14.59 -24.34
CA GLY A 442 -21.40 -15.75 -25.23
C GLY A 442 -22.15 -16.99 -24.74
N ILE A 443 -22.16 -17.25 -23.41
CA ILE A 443 -22.86 -18.41 -22.84
C ILE A 443 -24.37 -18.17 -22.75
N SER A 444 -24.77 -16.96 -22.34
CA SER A 444 -26.18 -16.62 -22.19
C SER A 444 -26.88 -16.38 -23.53
N GLU A 445 -26.12 -15.95 -24.55
CA GLU A 445 -26.62 -15.38 -25.81
C GLU A 445 -27.64 -14.24 -25.59
N LEU A 446 -27.55 -13.57 -24.44
CA LEU A 446 -28.53 -12.57 -24.00
C LEU A 446 -27.85 -11.25 -23.66
N SER A 447 -26.98 -11.23 -22.65
CA SER A 447 -26.40 -10.01 -22.12
C SER A 447 -25.06 -10.25 -21.46
N SER A 448 -24.22 -9.20 -21.44
CA SER A 448 -23.02 -9.13 -20.61
C SER A 448 -23.30 -8.57 -19.21
N ASP A 449 -24.50 -8.04 -18.95
CA ASP A 449 -24.89 -7.44 -17.66
C ASP A 449 -25.47 -8.51 -16.72
N MET A 450 -24.82 -8.70 -15.57
CA MET A 450 -25.25 -9.68 -14.57
C MET A 450 -26.69 -9.46 -14.08
N ARG A 451 -27.15 -8.20 -13.98
CA ARG A 451 -28.49 -7.90 -13.48
C ARG A 451 -29.57 -8.39 -14.43
N GLU A 452 -29.35 -8.23 -15.73
CA GLU A 452 -30.26 -8.75 -16.77
C GLU A 452 -30.26 -10.27 -16.79
N LEU A 453 -29.11 -10.90 -16.56
CA LEU A 453 -29.01 -12.36 -16.47
C LEU A 453 -29.70 -12.93 -15.24
N GLU A 454 -29.58 -12.29 -14.07
CA GLU A 454 -30.28 -12.71 -12.85
C GLU A 454 -31.79 -12.63 -13.02
N GLU A 455 -32.30 -11.53 -13.60
CA GLU A 455 -33.71 -11.37 -13.90
C GLU A 455 -34.21 -12.43 -14.88
N ALA A 456 -33.48 -12.66 -15.97
CA ALA A 456 -33.82 -13.70 -16.94
C ALA A 456 -33.79 -15.11 -16.32
N ALA A 457 -32.81 -15.40 -15.46
CA ALA A 457 -32.72 -16.68 -14.76
C ALA A 457 -33.89 -16.88 -13.79
N ASN A 458 -34.31 -15.84 -13.07
CA ASN A 458 -35.50 -15.87 -12.20
C ASN A 458 -36.80 -16.10 -13.01
N GLN A 459 -36.84 -15.66 -14.26
CA GLN A 459 -37.93 -15.94 -15.20
C GLN A 459 -37.82 -17.32 -15.88
N GLY A 460 -36.83 -18.14 -15.50
CA GLY A 460 -36.67 -19.51 -15.99
C GLY A 460 -35.73 -19.67 -17.20
N ASN A 461 -34.98 -18.64 -17.60
CA ASN A 461 -34.01 -18.76 -18.69
C ASN A 461 -32.80 -19.62 -18.26
N GLN A 462 -32.73 -20.84 -18.82
CA GLN A 462 -31.70 -21.81 -18.49
C GLN A 462 -30.29 -21.39 -18.93
N LYS A 463 -30.14 -20.68 -20.06
CA LYS A 463 -28.82 -20.21 -20.52
C LYS A 463 -28.27 -19.09 -19.63
N ALA A 464 -29.14 -18.19 -19.16
CA ALA A 464 -28.77 -17.15 -18.20
C ALA A 464 -28.34 -17.78 -16.85
N ALA A 465 -29.12 -18.73 -16.32
CA ALA A 465 -28.76 -19.45 -15.11
C ALA A 465 -27.43 -20.21 -15.26
N LEU A 466 -27.21 -20.88 -16.40
CA LEU A 466 -25.96 -21.57 -16.71
C LEU A 466 -24.78 -20.59 -16.76
N ALA A 467 -24.90 -19.45 -17.43
CA ALA A 467 -23.84 -18.44 -17.49
C ALA A 467 -23.41 -17.96 -16.09
N ILE A 468 -24.38 -17.70 -15.20
CA ILE A 468 -24.14 -17.32 -13.80
C ILE A 468 -23.42 -18.45 -13.05
N GLN A 469 -23.87 -19.70 -13.22
CA GLN A 469 -23.25 -20.86 -12.57
C GLN A 469 -21.79 -21.06 -13.01
N VAL A 470 -21.50 -20.95 -14.31
CA VAL A 470 -20.12 -21.07 -14.83
C VAL A 470 -19.25 -19.94 -14.27
N PHE A 471 -19.78 -18.72 -14.20
CA PHE A 471 -19.07 -17.57 -13.62
C PHE A 471 -18.70 -17.81 -12.15
N CYS A 472 -19.68 -18.19 -11.32
CA CYS A 472 -19.48 -18.43 -9.89
C CYS A 472 -18.58 -19.65 -9.63
N TYR A 473 -18.67 -20.69 -10.46
CA TYR A 473 -17.78 -21.86 -10.38
C TYR A 473 -16.31 -21.47 -10.61
N ARG A 474 -16.03 -20.60 -11.59
CA ARG A 474 -14.67 -20.10 -11.85
C ARG A 474 -14.15 -19.27 -10.69
N ILE A 475 -14.97 -18.37 -10.13
CA ILE A 475 -14.59 -17.59 -8.93
C ILE A 475 -14.23 -18.53 -7.78
N ARG A 476 -15.09 -19.52 -7.48
CA ARG A 476 -14.86 -20.47 -6.40
C ARG A 476 -13.55 -21.25 -6.57
N LYS A 477 -13.22 -21.69 -7.79
CA LYS A 477 -11.95 -22.34 -8.10
C LYS A 477 -10.75 -21.44 -7.82
N TYR A 478 -10.84 -20.16 -8.21
CA TYR A 478 -9.77 -19.20 -7.96
C TYR A 478 -9.58 -18.92 -6.48
N ILE A 479 -10.67 -18.78 -5.71
CA ILE A 479 -10.57 -18.65 -4.25
C ILE A 479 -9.83 -19.86 -3.68
N GLY A 480 -10.25 -21.09 -4.01
CA GLY A 480 -9.58 -22.29 -3.51
C GLY A 480 -8.09 -22.38 -3.91
N ALA A 481 -7.76 -22.04 -5.16
CA ALA A 481 -6.37 -22.01 -5.64
C ALA A 481 -5.51 -21.01 -4.85
N TYR A 482 -6.04 -19.84 -4.55
CA TYR A 482 -5.30 -18.78 -3.86
C TYR A 482 -5.20 -18.97 -2.35
N VAL A 483 -6.21 -19.57 -1.73
CA VAL A 483 -6.09 -20.05 -0.35
C VAL A 483 -4.99 -21.10 -0.25
N ALA A 484 -4.91 -22.02 -1.23
CA ALA A 484 -3.86 -23.03 -1.27
C ALA A 484 -2.47 -22.42 -1.51
N SER A 485 -2.33 -21.41 -2.38
CA SER A 485 -1.04 -20.77 -2.66
C SER A 485 -0.49 -19.97 -1.48
N MET A 486 -1.36 -19.41 -0.63
CA MET A 486 -0.99 -18.68 0.59
C MET A 486 -0.90 -19.58 1.84
N GLY A 487 -1.39 -20.82 1.76
CA GLY A 487 -1.48 -21.72 2.91
C GLY A 487 -2.47 -21.25 3.98
N GLY A 488 -3.53 -20.54 3.59
CA GLY A 488 -4.54 -20.00 4.52
C GLY A 488 -5.24 -18.76 3.98
N ILE A 489 -6.24 -18.28 4.74
CA ILE A 489 -6.98 -17.06 4.46
C ILE A 489 -7.56 -16.46 5.74
N ASP A 490 -7.41 -15.15 5.88
CA ASP A 490 -7.98 -14.37 6.98
C ASP A 490 -9.18 -13.54 6.49
N VAL A 491 -9.11 -13.02 5.25
CA VAL A 491 -10.17 -12.20 4.67
C VAL A 491 -10.45 -12.54 3.21
N LEU A 492 -11.73 -12.77 2.88
CA LEU A 492 -12.24 -12.81 1.52
C LEU A 492 -13.02 -11.51 1.23
N VAL A 493 -12.64 -10.79 0.19
CA VAL A 493 -13.31 -9.53 -0.20
C VAL A 493 -14.06 -9.71 -1.51
N PHE A 494 -15.28 -9.19 -1.57
CA PHE A 494 -16.01 -8.94 -2.80
C PHE A 494 -16.12 -7.43 -3.06
N THR A 495 -15.70 -7.01 -4.25
CA THR A 495 -15.74 -5.61 -4.70
C THR A 495 -16.10 -5.54 -6.18
N GLY A 496 -16.29 -4.34 -6.73
CA GLY A 496 -16.72 -4.12 -8.11
C GLY A 496 -18.23 -4.31 -8.27
N GLY A 497 -18.78 -3.83 -9.39
CA GLY A 497 -20.23 -3.70 -9.57
C GLY A 497 -21.04 -4.99 -9.34
N ILE A 498 -20.53 -6.15 -9.75
CA ILE A 498 -21.15 -7.46 -9.51
C ILE A 498 -20.90 -7.92 -8.08
N GLY A 499 -19.65 -7.82 -7.59
CA GLY A 499 -19.26 -8.29 -6.26
C GLY A 499 -19.99 -7.56 -5.14
N GLU A 500 -20.21 -6.26 -5.32
CA GLU A 500 -20.99 -5.40 -4.43
C GLU A 500 -22.50 -5.64 -4.57
N GLY A 501 -22.98 -5.75 -5.81
CA GLY A 501 -24.42 -5.73 -6.13
C GLY A 501 -25.14 -7.06 -5.97
N SER A 502 -24.47 -8.19 -6.25
CA SER A 502 -25.13 -9.49 -6.34
C SER A 502 -24.88 -10.37 -5.12
N ALA A 503 -25.90 -10.49 -4.26
CA ALA A 503 -25.89 -11.47 -3.16
C ALA A 503 -25.87 -12.91 -3.69
N TRP A 504 -26.50 -13.17 -4.84
CA TRP A 504 -26.57 -14.51 -5.43
C TRP A 504 -25.19 -15.00 -5.90
N VAL A 505 -24.44 -14.15 -6.60
CA VAL A 505 -23.06 -14.46 -7.04
C VAL A 505 -22.17 -14.73 -5.84
N ARG A 506 -22.22 -13.90 -4.78
CA ARG A 506 -21.43 -14.12 -3.56
C ARG A 506 -21.75 -15.45 -2.89
N ALA A 507 -23.04 -15.78 -2.73
CA ALA A 507 -23.48 -17.04 -2.14
C ALA A 507 -22.95 -18.25 -2.93
N LEU A 508 -23.10 -18.25 -4.26
CA LEU A 508 -22.61 -19.34 -5.11
C LEU A 508 -21.08 -19.43 -5.15
N ALA A 509 -20.38 -18.30 -5.15
CA ALA A 509 -18.92 -18.26 -5.10
C ALA A 509 -18.36 -18.86 -3.80
N CYS A 510 -19.02 -18.59 -2.66
CA CYS A 510 -18.62 -19.13 -1.36
C CYS A 510 -19.11 -20.57 -1.09
N GLN A 511 -20.05 -21.08 -1.88
CA GLN A 511 -20.69 -22.37 -1.62
C GLN A 511 -19.68 -23.51 -1.54
N GLY A 512 -19.68 -24.21 -0.41
CA GLY A 512 -18.80 -25.36 -0.18
C GLY A 512 -17.38 -25.01 0.25
N LEU A 513 -17.03 -23.75 0.50
CA LEU A 513 -15.68 -23.36 0.96
C LEU A 513 -15.50 -23.39 2.49
N SER A 514 -16.48 -23.90 3.24
CA SER A 514 -16.44 -23.92 4.71
C SER A 514 -15.26 -24.72 5.28
N TYR A 515 -14.81 -25.77 4.60
CA TYR A 515 -13.64 -26.56 5.01
C TYR A 515 -12.31 -25.79 4.92
N MET A 516 -12.30 -24.65 4.22
CA MET A 516 -11.15 -23.74 4.13
C MET A 516 -11.35 -22.49 5.00
N GLY A 517 -12.34 -22.51 5.91
CA GLY A 517 -12.62 -21.41 6.81
C GLY A 517 -13.49 -20.29 6.24
N VAL A 518 -14.04 -20.43 5.03
CA VAL A 518 -14.91 -19.44 4.39
C VAL A 518 -16.37 -19.86 4.54
N GLN A 519 -17.09 -19.25 5.48
CA GLN A 519 -18.51 -19.50 5.70
C GLN A 519 -19.32 -18.20 5.67
N LEU A 520 -20.22 -18.10 4.68
CA LEU A 520 -21.08 -16.94 4.47
C LEU A 520 -22.38 -17.07 5.25
N ASP A 521 -22.85 -15.97 5.84
CA ASP A 521 -24.19 -15.85 6.41
C ASP A 521 -25.17 -15.39 5.33
N GLU A 522 -26.10 -16.27 4.97
CA GLU A 522 -27.07 -16.03 3.89
C GLU A 522 -28.02 -14.85 4.19
N MET A 523 -28.35 -14.60 5.46
CA MET A 523 -29.22 -13.50 5.82
C MET A 523 -28.47 -12.18 5.72
N LEU A 524 -27.29 -12.08 6.32
CA LEU A 524 -26.42 -10.89 6.23
C LEU A 524 -26.08 -10.57 4.77
N ASN A 525 -25.74 -11.58 3.98
CA ASN A 525 -25.43 -11.41 2.57
C ASN A 525 -26.58 -10.79 1.75
N LYS A 526 -27.83 -11.17 2.06
CA LYS A 526 -29.02 -10.65 1.37
C LYS A 526 -29.40 -9.24 1.79
N ILE A 527 -29.26 -8.92 3.08
CA ILE A 527 -29.66 -7.60 3.61
C ILE A 527 -28.58 -6.54 3.43
N SER A 528 -27.30 -6.94 3.33
CA SER A 528 -26.18 -6.03 3.10
C SER A 528 -26.27 -5.41 1.72
N LYS A 529 -26.71 -4.15 1.67
CA LYS A 529 -26.73 -3.32 0.46
C LYS A 529 -25.62 -2.27 0.56
N PRO A 530 -24.52 -2.38 -0.19
CA PRO A 530 -23.40 -1.42 -0.14
C PRO A 530 -23.71 -0.02 -0.68
N ALA A 531 -24.98 0.35 -0.90
CA ALA A 531 -25.38 1.69 -1.34
C ALA A 531 -24.96 2.83 -0.37
N SER A 532 -24.46 2.49 0.83
CA SER A 532 -23.97 3.43 1.83
C SER A 532 -22.46 3.71 1.78
N GLY A 533 -21.70 3.10 0.85
CA GLY A 533 -20.25 3.28 0.75
C GLY A 533 -19.46 2.69 1.94
N LYS A 534 -20.12 1.90 2.79
CA LYS A 534 -19.53 1.28 3.97
C LYS A 534 -19.19 -0.18 3.71
N VAL A 535 -18.08 -0.63 4.30
CA VAL A 535 -17.71 -2.04 4.36
C VAL A 535 -18.77 -2.82 5.14
N ALA A 536 -19.16 -3.99 4.65
CA ALA A 536 -20.10 -4.89 5.32
C ALA A 536 -19.48 -6.28 5.50
N ASP A 537 -19.56 -6.81 6.73
CA ASP A 537 -19.20 -8.20 7.02
C ASP A 537 -20.41 -9.11 6.82
N ILE A 538 -20.23 -10.14 6.01
CA ILE A 538 -21.24 -11.15 5.67
C ILE A 538 -20.76 -12.57 6.04
N SER A 539 -19.72 -12.68 6.87
CA SER A 539 -19.29 -13.95 7.43
C SER A 539 -20.26 -14.47 8.49
N SER A 540 -20.40 -15.79 8.57
CA SER A 540 -21.09 -16.44 9.69
C SER A 540 -20.27 -16.31 10.97
N HIS A 541 -20.92 -16.48 12.13
CA HIS A 541 -20.22 -16.47 13.43
C HIS A 541 -19.14 -17.55 13.55
N GLY A 542 -19.28 -18.68 12.84
CA GLY A 542 -18.31 -19.79 12.84
C GLY A 542 -17.27 -19.72 11.72
N SER A 543 -17.28 -18.67 10.90
CA SER A 543 -16.30 -18.50 9.83
C SER A 543 -14.93 -18.15 10.41
N HIS A 544 -13.88 -18.84 9.99
CA HIS A 544 -12.50 -18.49 10.35
C HIS A 544 -12.07 -17.22 9.62
N ALA A 545 -12.37 -17.13 8.33
CA ALA A 545 -12.11 -15.95 7.52
C ALA A 545 -13.28 -14.97 7.59
N LYS A 546 -12.97 -13.67 7.63
CA LYS A 546 -13.95 -12.62 7.38
C LYS A 546 -14.34 -12.59 5.91
N ILE A 547 -15.61 -12.30 5.63
CA ILE A 547 -16.12 -12.17 4.26
C ILE A 547 -16.71 -10.78 4.14
N LEU A 548 -16.03 -9.91 3.39
CA LEU A 548 -16.33 -8.49 3.34
C LEU A 548 -16.87 -8.10 1.97
N ILE A 549 -17.88 -7.22 1.97
CA ILE A 549 -18.26 -6.44 0.80
C ILE A 549 -17.60 -5.06 0.95
N ILE A 550 -16.71 -4.71 0.03
CA ILE A 550 -15.99 -3.43 0.03
C ILE A 550 -16.35 -2.65 -1.24
N PRO A 551 -17.06 -1.51 -1.13
CA PRO A 551 -17.37 -0.68 -2.29
C PRO A 551 -16.12 -0.13 -2.95
N ALA A 552 -15.93 -0.33 -4.26
CA ALA A 552 -14.74 0.16 -4.94
C ALA A 552 -14.71 1.70 -5.04
N ASP A 553 -13.61 2.32 -4.62
CA ASP A 553 -13.36 3.76 -4.79
C ASP A 553 -11.96 4.00 -5.37
N GLU A 554 -11.75 3.54 -6.61
CA GLU A 554 -10.51 3.75 -7.37
C GLU A 554 -10.13 5.23 -7.47
N GLY A 555 -11.13 6.12 -7.58
CA GLY A 555 -10.92 7.57 -7.64
C GLY A 555 -10.22 8.09 -6.39
N ARG A 556 -10.70 7.67 -5.21
CA ARG A 556 -10.09 8.05 -3.93
C ARG A 556 -8.73 7.41 -3.74
N MET A 557 -8.54 6.17 -4.20
CA MET A 557 -7.22 5.53 -4.18
C MET A 557 -6.20 6.30 -5.03
N ILE A 558 -6.58 6.72 -6.25
CA ILE A 558 -5.71 7.52 -7.11
C ILE A 558 -5.43 8.89 -6.49
N ALA A 559 -6.43 9.55 -5.89
CA ALA A 559 -6.22 10.82 -5.20
C ALA A 559 -5.25 10.69 -4.02
N ARG A 560 -5.39 9.61 -3.24
CA ARG A 560 -4.48 9.26 -2.15
C ARG A 560 -3.06 9.05 -2.67
N GLU A 561 -2.89 8.25 -3.72
CA GLU A 561 -1.57 8.02 -4.33
C GLU A 561 -0.96 9.30 -4.90
N ALA A 562 -1.77 10.19 -5.48
CA ALA A 562 -1.30 11.50 -5.95
C ALA A 562 -0.77 12.36 -4.79
N ILE A 563 -1.52 12.49 -3.68
CA ILE A 563 -1.05 13.22 -2.48
C ILE A 563 0.26 12.62 -1.97
N ARG A 564 0.33 11.29 -1.85
CA ARG A 564 1.51 10.60 -1.33
C ARG A 564 2.72 10.84 -2.22
N THR A 565 2.58 10.60 -3.52
CA THR A 565 3.65 10.80 -4.51
C THR A 565 4.19 12.23 -4.50
N LEU A 566 3.32 13.24 -4.37
CA LEU A 566 3.74 14.63 -4.27
C LEU A 566 4.39 14.96 -2.92
N GLY A 567 3.88 14.39 -1.83
CA GLY A 567 4.53 14.46 -0.51
C GLY A 567 5.93 13.85 -0.51
N TYR A 568 6.16 12.82 -1.32
CA TYR A 568 7.46 12.17 -1.48
C TYR A 568 8.48 13.05 -2.21
N GLN A 569 8.06 14.03 -3.01
CA GLN A 569 9.02 14.96 -3.65
C GLN A 569 9.78 15.78 -2.63
N ASN A 570 9.15 16.21 -1.54
CA ASN A 570 9.83 16.95 -0.48
C ASN A 570 10.90 16.07 0.20
N VAL A 571 10.59 14.78 0.41
CA VAL A 571 11.55 13.79 0.92
C VAL A 571 12.65 13.57 -0.10
N THR A 572 12.31 13.39 -1.37
CA THR A 572 13.27 13.20 -2.47
C THR A 572 14.22 14.38 -2.56
N GLN A 573 13.74 15.63 -2.48
CA GLN A 573 14.58 16.82 -2.46
C GLN A 573 15.51 16.89 -1.24
N ALA A 574 15.04 16.47 -0.06
CA ALA A 574 15.89 16.33 1.12
C ALA A 574 16.98 15.26 0.91
N ILE A 575 16.62 14.12 0.31
CA ILE A 575 17.54 13.06 -0.12
C ILE A 575 18.54 13.62 -1.13
N GLU A 576 18.11 14.43 -2.12
CA GLU A 576 19.00 15.04 -3.12
C GLU A 576 20.02 15.96 -2.47
N THR A 577 19.61 16.69 -1.44
CA THR A 577 20.47 17.61 -0.68
C THR A 577 21.54 16.85 0.13
N HIS A 578 21.28 15.58 0.46
CA HIS A 578 22.18 14.70 1.22
C HIS A 578 22.65 13.49 0.40
N LYS A 579 22.60 13.55 -0.94
CA LYS A 579 22.97 12.44 -1.86
C LYS A 579 24.38 11.90 -1.65
N GLU A 580 25.25 12.69 -1.03
CA GLU A 580 26.62 12.29 -0.71
C GLU A 580 26.72 11.36 0.52
N LYS A 581 25.69 11.29 1.37
CA LYS A 581 25.70 10.44 2.57
C LYS A 581 25.52 8.98 2.16
N GLN A 582 26.64 8.27 2.19
CA GLN A 582 26.72 6.85 1.85
C GLN A 582 26.11 5.99 2.96
N ILE A 583 25.31 5.01 2.56
CA ILE A 583 24.73 3.98 3.44
C ILE A 583 25.60 2.73 3.28
N PRO A 584 26.37 2.31 4.30
CA PRO A 584 27.15 1.09 4.24
C PRO A 584 26.24 -0.11 3.96
N VAL A 585 26.64 -0.96 3.01
CA VAL A 585 25.94 -2.20 2.68
C VAL A 585 26.62 -3.36 3.39
N GLU A 586 25.82 -4.18 4.06
CA GLU A 586 26.24 -5.36 4.79
C GLU A 586 25.51 -6.57 4.25
N VAL A 587 26.28 -7.58 3.83
CA VAL A 587 25.72 -8.85 3.39
C VAL A 587 25.41 -9.67 4.64
N SER A 588 24.12 -9.83 4.91
CA SER A 588 23.61 -10.67 5.99
C SER A 588 23.77 -12.13 5.57
N ALA A 589 24.76 -12.79 6.16
CA ALA A 589 24.88 -14.22 6.09
C ALA A 589 23.72 -14.89 6.84
N HIS A 590 23.30 -16.06 6.36
CA HIS A 590 22.42 -16.96 7.08
C HIS A 590 22.82 -17.14 8.55
N HIS A 591 21.85 -17.03 9.46
CA HIS A 591 22.10 -17.03 10.90
C HIS A 591 20.86 -17.42 11.70
N VAL A 592 21.06 -17.68 12.99
CA VAL A 592 20.01 -18.05 13.94
C VAL A 592 20.03 -17.13 15.15
N HIS A 593 18.86 -16.67 15.55
CA HIS A 593 18.61 -16.13 16.87
C HIS A 593 17.90 -17.20 17.70
N LEU A 594 18.33 -17.39 18.95
CA LEU A 594 17.78 -18.43 19.82
C LEU A 594 17.04 -17.85 21.02
N SER A 595 15.98 -18.55 21.42
CA SER A 595 15.33 -18.37 22.71
C SER A 595 16.09 -19.09 23.83
N ARG A 596 15.88 -18.67 25.07
CA ARG A 596 16.44 -19.35 26.25
C ARG A 596 16.14 -20.85 26.24
N LYS A 597 14.88 -21.20 25.96
CA LYS A 597 14.42 -22.59 25.87
C LYS A 597 15.23 -23.40 24.84
N ASP A 598 15.50 -22.82 23.68
CA ASP A 598 16.22 -23.53 22.61
C ASP A 598 17.73 -23.59 22.87
N ILE A 599 18.30 -22.57 23.53
CA ILE A 599 19.68 -22.61 24.01
C ILE A 599 19.85 -23.80 24.98
N ASP A 600 18.92 -23.95 25.92
CA ASP A 600 18.96 -25.03 26.92
C ASP A 600 18.84 -26.41 26.26
N LEU A 601 17.99 -26.57 25.24
CA LEU A 601 17.85 -27.83 24.48
C LEU A 601 19.10 -28.16 23.63
N LEU A 602 19.73 -27.15 23.03
CA LEU A 602 20.84 -27.33 22.10
C LEU A 602 22.20 -27.47 22.80
N TYR A 603 22.39 -26.76 23.92
CA TYR A 603 23.68 -26.61 24.61
C TYR A 603 23.63 -26.92 26.11
N GLY A 604 22.46 -27.27 26.66
CA GLY A 604 22.25 -27.65 28.06
C GLY A 604 21.69 -26.51 28.91
N GLU A 605 20.93 -26.89 29.94
CA GLU A 605 20.24 -25.95 30.84
C GLU A 605 21.19 -24.92 31.47
N GLY A 606 20.83 -23.64 31.33
CA GLY A 606 21.58 -22.51 31.89
C GLY A 606 22.82 -22.10 31.07
N HIS A 607 23.05 -22.71 29.89
CA HIS A 607 24.16 -22.35 29.02
C HIS A 607 24.09 -20.87 28.62
N GLN A 608 25.23 -20.18 28.69
CA GLN A 608 25.35 -18.79 28.23
C GLN A 608 26.07 -18.78 26.89
N LEU A 609 25.51 -18.07 25.91
CA LEU A 609 26.12 -17.94 24.59
C LEU A 609 27.50 -17.29 24.70
N THR A 610 28.47 -17.87 24.02
CA THR A 610 29.87 -17.46 24.10
C THR A 610 30.16 -16.40 23.05
N TRP A 611 30.59 -15.22 23.47
CA TRP A 611 30.98 -14.14 22.56
C TRP A 611 32.14 -14.58 21.66
N LYS A 612 32.05 -14.29 20.35
CA LYS A 612 33.13 -14.52 19.38
C LYS A 612 33.64 -13.23 18.73
N ALA A 613 32.72 -12.37 18.29
CA ALA A 613 33.04 -11.11 17.64
C ALA A 613 31.83 -10.17 17.69
N ASP A 614 32.09 -8.87 17.81
CA ASP A 614 31.05 -7.85 17.69
C ASP A 614 30.50 -7.79 16.27
N LEU A 615 29.20 -7.51 16.16
CA LEU A 615 28.58 -7.16 14.90
C LEU A 615 28.55 -5.63 14.72
N SER A 616 28.18 -5.20 13.52
CA SER A 616 28.06 -3.78 13.17
C SER A 616 27.03 -3.05 14.05
N GLN A 617 25.93 -3.74 14.37
CA GLN A 617 24.87 -3.23 15.21
C GLN A 617 25.27 -3.30 16.70
N PRO A 618 25.22 -2.17 17.43
CA PRO A 618 25.55 -2.12 18.85
C PRO A 618 24.82 -3.17 19.69
N GLY A 619 25.54 -3.81 20.61
CA GLY A 619 24.98 -4.82 21.53
C GLY A 619 24.73 -6.19 20.91
N GLN A 620 24.86 -6.35 19.59
CA GLN A 620 24.78 -7.64 18.92
C GLN A 620 26.16 -8.26 18.70
N PHE A 621 26.24 -9.58 18.82
CA PHE A 621 27.50 -10.30 18.67
C PHE A 621 27.30 -11.66 17.99
N ALA A 622 28.28 -12.07 17.19
CA ALA A 622 28.39 -13.42 16.72
C ALA A 622 28.85 -14.32 17.88
N CYS A 623 28.26 -15.51 18.00
CA CYS A 623 28.62 -16.48 19.02
C CYS A 623 29.67 -17.48 18.52
N GLU A 624 30.43 -18.12 19.41
CA GLU A 624 31.31 -19.24 19.03
C GLU A 624 30.48 -20.42 18.56
N GLU A 625 29.34 -20.65 19.22
CA GLU A 625 28.37 -21.67 18.93
C GLU A 625 27.82 -21.55 17.51
N THR A 626 27.53 -22.72 16.93
CA THR A 626 26.85 -22.87 15.66
C THR A 626 25.85 -24.00 15.75
N VAL A 627 24.81 -23.92 14.92
CA VAL A 627 23.77 -24.93 14.83
C VAL A 627 23.69 -25.47 13.40
N ASN A 628 23.24 -26.70 13.23
CA ASN A 628 22.90 -27.23 11.92
C ASN A 628 21.40 -27.11 11.70
N LEU A 629 21.02 -26.67 10.52
CA LEU A 629 19.63 -26.62 10.07
C LEU A 629 19.32 -27.91 9.34
N VAL A 630 18.26 -28.62 9.72
CA VAL A 630 17.85 -29.88 9.10
C VAL A 630 16.42 -29.74 8.60
N GLY A 631 16.26 -29.76 7.27
CA GLY A 631 14.98 -29.74 6.58
C GLY A 631 14.64 -31.10 5.94
N PRO A 632 13.47 -31.22 5.31
CA PRO A 632 12.99 -32.49 4.74
C PRO A 632 13.89 -33.13 3.69
N LYS A 633 14.64 -32.31 2.93
CA LYS A 633 15.52 -32.77 1.83
C LYS A 633 16.98 -32.88 2.26
N GLY A 634 17.42 -32.06 3.19
CA GLY A 634 18.84 -31.92 3.47
C GLY A 634 19.14 -30.99 4.64
N ARG A 635 20.42 -30.60 4.75
CA ARG A 635 20.92 -29.84 5.89
C ARG A 635 21.86 -28.71 5.49
N VAL A 636 21.90 -27.67 6.32
CA VAL A 636 22.89 -26.60 6.28
C VAL A 636 23.70 -26.66 7.57
N ASP A 637 25.00 -26.88 7.46
CA ASP A 637 25.87 -27.09 8.61
C ASP A 637 26.49 -25.80 9.14
N ARG A 638 26.71 -25.75 10.44
CA ARG A 638 27.47 -24.69 11.14
C ARG A 638 26.94 -23.27 10.90
N VAL A 639 25.62 -23.11 10.88
CA VAL A 639 24.97 -21.81 10.84
C VAL A 639 25.25 -21.03 12.12
N ARG A 640 25.61 -19.76 11.98
CA ARG A 640 26.06 -18.92 13.09
C ARG A 640 24.88 -18.54 13.99
N ILE A 641 25.10 -18.56 15.31
CA ILE A 641 24.16 -17.99 16.28
C ILE A 641 24.55 -16.53 16.56
N LEU A 642 23.55 -15.64 16.58
CA LEU A 642 23.72 -14.24 16.94
C LEU A 642 23.08 -13.97 18.30
N GLY A 643 23.85 -13.35 19.19
CA GLY A 643 23.42 -12.88 20.50
C GLY A 643 23.00 -11.39 20.48
N PRO A 644 22.26 -10.93 21.51
CA PRO A 644 21.79 -11.70 22.66
C PRO A 644 20.63 -12.65 22.32
N GLU A 645 20.23 -13.49 23.29
CA GLU A 645 19.04 -14.35 23.14
C GLU A 645 17.76 -13.54 22.94
N ARG A 646 16.78 -14.13 22.25
CA ARG A 646 15.49 -13.50 21.94
C ARG A 646 14.32 -14.19 22.66
N LYS A 647 13.14 -13.58 22.63
CA LYS A 647 11.90 -14.19 23.16
C LYS A 647 11.49 -15.44 22.37
N GLN A 648 11.76 -15.47 21.06
CA GLN A 648 11.44 -16.56 20.16
C GLN A 648 12.65 -16.82 19.24
N SER A 649 12.89 -18.11 18.93
CA SER A 649 13.93 -18.50 17.99
C SER A 649 13.53 -18.19 16.55
N GLN A 650 14.51 -17.80 15.75
CA GLN A 650 14.33 -17.41 14.36
C GLN A 650 15.55 -17.84 13.56
N VAL A 651 15.30 -18.34 12.35
CA VAL A 651 16.32 -18.72 11.38
C VAL A 651 16.15 -17.85 10.13
N GLU A 652 17.22 -17.16 9.75
CA GLU A 652 17.28 -16.43 8.48
C GLU A 652 18.14 -17.22 7.49
N ILE A 653 17.58 -17.57 6.34
CA ILE A 653 18.25 -18.34 5.27
C ILE A 653 18.20 -17.60 3.93
N SER A 654 19.03 -18.02 2.97
CA SER A 654 18.92 -17.56 1.58
C SER A 654 17.98 -18.44 0.74
N MET A 655 17.51 -17.94 -0.41
CA MET A 655 16.64 -18.70 -1.33
C MET A 655 17.32 -19.99 -1.81
N THR A 656 18.63 -19.98 -2.00
CA THR A 656 19.41 -21.17 -2.38
C THR A 656 19.36 -22.25 -1.30
N GLU A 657 19.32 -21.84 -0.03
CA GLU A 657 19.23 -22.76 1.10
C GLU A 657 17.85 -23.37 1.26
N GLU A 658 16.78 -22.68 0.87
CA GLU A 658 15.43 -23.27 0.77
C GLU A 658 15.47 -24.53 -0.08
N PHE A 659 16.10 -24.48 -1.25
CA PHE A 659 16.25 -25.63 -2.14
C PHE A 659 17.11 -26.74 -1.53
N LYS A 660 18.10 -26.40 -0.71
CA LYS A 660 18.97 -27.39 -0.05
C LYS A 660 18.26 -28.10 1.09
N LEU A 661 17.52 -27.34 1.90
CA LEU A 661 16.74 -27.83 3.04
C LEU A 661 15.45 -28.53 2.60
N GLY A 662 14.90 -28.18 1.44
CA GLY A 662 13.63 -28.72 0.95
C GLY A 662 12.42 -28.07 1.62
N ILE A 663 12.52 -26.78 1.93
CA ILE A 663 11.45 -25.96 2.48
C ILE A 663 11.20 -24.77 1.57
N LYS A 664 10.13 -24.01 1.82
CA LYS A 664 9.85 -22.75 1.13
C LYS A 664 9.66 -21.65 2.18
N ALA A 665 10.69 -20.83 2.38
CA ALA A 665 10.66 -19.77 3.38
C ALA A 665 10.07 -18.48 2.78
N PRO A 666 9.17 -17.78 3.50
CA PRO A 666 8.64 -16.51 3.02
C PRO A 666 9.67 -15.38 3.21
N ILE A 667 9.64 -14.36 2.33
CA ILE A 667 10.41 -13.13 2.50
C ILE A 667 9.68 -12.23 3.51
N ARG A 668 10.28 -11.99 4.67
CA ARG A 668 9.64 -11.28 5.80
C ARG A 668 10.60 -10.40 6.59
N ALA A 669 10.06 -9.42 7.28
CA ALA A 669 10.84 -8.66 8.26
C ALA A 669 11.24 -9.57 9.43
N SER A 670 12.45 -9.41 9.98
CA SER A 670 12.87 -10.14 11.17
C SER A 670 11.84 -9.99 12.29
N GLY A 671 11.44 -11.11 12.88
CA GLY A 671 10.40 -11.19 13.92
C GLY A 671 8.99 -11.52 13.42
N ASP A 672 8.73 -11.43 12.11
CA ASP A 672 7.47 -11.93 11.51
C ASP A 672 7.63 -13.41 11.12
N LEU A 673 7.22 -14.29 12.02
CA LEU A 673 7.46 -15.73 11.92
C LEU A 673 6.19 -16.57 11.65
N ASN A 674 5.01 -15.96 11.72
CA ASN A 674 3.72 -16.68 11.74
C ASN A 674 3.48 -17.51 10.46
N GLY A 675 3.35 -18.83 10.58
CA GLY A 675 3.09 -19.71 9.45
C GLY A 675 4.27 -19.85 8.48
N SER A 676 5.48 -19.52 8.93
CA SER A 676 6.73 -19.87 8.26
C SER A 676 7.03 -21.37 8.41
N PRO A 677 7.84 -21.99 7.53
CA PRO A 677 8.07 -23.43 7.56
C PRO A 677 8.82 -23.88 8.83
N ALA A 678 8.55 -25.13 9.21
CA ALA A 678 9.24 -25.82 10.29
C ALA A 678 10.65 -26.26 9.90
N ILE A 679 11.55 -26.37 10.89
CA ILE A 679 12.89 -26.94 10.73
C ILE A 679 13.39 -27.54 12.05
N THR A 680 14.32 -28.48 11.97
CA THR A 680 15.02 -28.98 13.15
C THR A 680 16.38 -28.30 13.26
N LEU A 681 16.70 -27.81 14.45
CA LEU A 681 18.00 -27.31 14.85
C LEU A 681 18.79 -28.42 15.55
N GLU A 682 19.99 -28.74 15.08
CA GLU A 682 20.88 -29.72 15.71
C GLU A 682 22.19 -29.08 16.18
N ALA A 683 22.56 -29.31 17.44
CA ALA A 683 23.81 -28.85 18.04
C ALA A 683 24.53 -29.98 18.79
N SER A 684 25.65 -29.66 19.43
CA SER A 684 26.54 -30.64 20.06
C SER A 684 25.92 -31.42 21.22
N LYS A 685 24.91 -30.88 21.91
CA LYS A 685 24.30 -31.52 23.09
C LYS A 685 22.84 -31.92 22.91
N GLY A 686 22.21 -31.56 21.79
CA GLY A 686 20.81 -31.87 21.55
C GLY A 686 20.28 -31.29 20.25
N ALA A 687 18.95 -31.37 20.11
CA ALA A 687 18.21 -30.82 18.99
C ALA A 687 16.97 -30.08 19.51
N SER A 688 16.50 -29.09 18.75
CA SER A 688 15.23 -28.41 18.98
C SER A 688 14.44 -28.35 17.69
N ASP A 689 13.17 -28.75 17.75
CA ASP A 689 12.24 -28.62 16.63
C ASP A 689 11.58 -27.24 16.67
N LEU A 690 11.76 -26.47 15.61
CA LEU A 690 11.09 -25.20 15.40
C LEU A 690 9.87 -25.47 14.50
N PRO A 691 8.63 -25.45 15.05
CA PRO A 691 7.42 -25.66 14.25
C PRO A 691 7.16 -24.52 13.26
N GLU A 692 7.69 -23.33 13.57
CA GLU A 692 7.76 -22.14 12.72
C GLU A 692 8.99 -21.33 13.15
N GLY A 693 9.48 -20.45 12.28
CA GLY A 693 10.58 -19.53 12.58
C GLY A 693 11.60 -19.33 11.46
N VAL A 694 11.40 -19.93 10.27
CA VAL A 694 12.37 -19.85 9.16
C VAL A 694 11.91 -18.89 8.08
N ILE A 695 12.68 -17.83 7.86
CA ILE A 695 12.34 -16.78 6.88
C ILE A 695 13.53 -16.49 5.96
N CYS A 696 13.24 -15.91 4.80
CA CYS A 696 14.21 -15.09 4.09
C CYS A 696 14.05 -13.64 4.56
N SER A 697 15.15 -13.01 4.96
CA SER A 697 15.12 -11.66 5.49
C SER A 697 14.72 -10.66 4.40
N LEU A 698 13.70 -9.85 4.66
CA LEU A 698 13.41 -8.69 3.84
C LEU A 698 14.57 -7.70 3.97
N ARG A 699 15.04 -7.17 2.83
CA ARG A 699 16.06 -6.10 2.80
C ARG A 699 15.63 -4.97 3.73
N HIS A 700 16.57 -4.48 4.53
CA HIS A 700 16.25 -3.41 5.46
C HIS A 700 17.45 -2.51 5.73
N ILE A 701 17.18 -1.31 6.22
CA ILE A 701 18.20 -0.37 6.68
C ILE A 701 17.96 -0.13 8.16
N HIS A 702 18.98 -0.34 8.96
CA HIS A 702 19.02 0.12 10.33
C HIS A 702 19.39 1.61 10.33
N MET A 703 18.60 2.44 11.01
CA MET A 703 18.83 3.88 11.13
C MET A 703 18.70 4.32 12.58
N SER A 704 19.60 5.19 13.02
CA SER A 704 19.33 5.99 14.21
C SER A 704 18.24 7.04 13.92
N PRO A 705 17.58 7.61 14.95
CA PRO A 705 16.70 8.78 14.79
C PRO A 705 17.34 9.95 14.04
N GLU A 706 18.65 10.17 14.22
CA GLU A 706 19.39 11.22 13.52
C GLU A 706 19.56 10.91 12.03
N ASP A 707 19.85 9.65 11.69
CA ASP A 707 19.97 9.21 10.30
C ASP A 707 18.63 9.33 9.57
N ALA A 708 17.56 8.83 10.18
CA ALA A 708 16.22 8.91 9.60
C ALA A 708 15.79 10.35 9.32
N LEU A 709 16.03 11.27 10.26
CA LEU A 709 15.75 12.70 10.05
C LEU A 709 16.61 13.32 8.96
N THR A 710 17.88 12.94 8.88
CA THR A 710 18.79 13.38 7.80
C THR A 710 18.22 13.03 6.43
N PHE A 711 17.67 11.82 6.28
CA PHE A 711 17.08 11.34 5.03
C PHE A 711 15.60 11.72 4.86
N GLY A 712 14.96 12.32 5.86
CA GLY A 712 13.52 12.61 5.86
C GLY A 712 12.63 11.37 5.88
N LEU A 713 13.15 10.26 6.42
CA LEU A 713 12.50 8.94 6.49
C LEU A 713 11.87 8.69 7.85
N LYS A 714 10.89 7.80 7.84
CA LYS A 714 10.12 7.33 9.01
C LYS A 714 10.30 5.82 9.18
N ASP A 715 9.97 5.33 10.37
CA ASP A 715 10.04 3.89 10.62
C ASP A 715 9.04 3.19 9.71
N ARG A 716 9.47 2.06 9.13
CA ARG A 716 8.70 1.28 8.14
C ARG A 716 8.44 1.96 6.79
N ASP A 717 9.10 3.09 6.49
CA ASP A 717 9.18 3.55 5.10
C ASP A 717 9.86 2.47 4.24
N ILE A 718 9.43 2.32 2.99
CA ILE A 718 10.07 1.45 2.00
C ILE A 718 10.80 2.33 0.99
N VAL A 719 12.09 2.08 0.80
CA VAL A 719 12.96 2.95 0.00
C VAL A 719 13.67 2.23 -1.12
N MET A 720 14.20 3.01 -2.07
CA MET A 720 15.09 2.55 -3.14
C MET A 720 16.53 2.96 -2.85
N ILE A 721 17.43 1.98 -2.82
CA ILE A 721 18.87 2.20 -2.67
C ILE A 721 19.59 1.84 -3.96
N LYS A 722 20.32 2.81 -4.52
CA LYS A 722 21.26 2.58 -5.62
C LYS A 722 22.59 2.14 -5.05
N VAL A 723 23.12 1.02 -5.52
CA VAL A 723 24.49 0.58 -5.18
C VAL A 723 25.33 0.60 -6.44
N GLU A 724 26.48 1.27 -6.37
CA GLU A 724 27.45 1.30 -7.47
C GLU A 724 28.46 0.16 -7.30
N GLY A 725 28.65 -0.61 -8.36
CA GLY A 725 29.59 -1.72 -8.45
C GLY A 725 29.97 -1.96 -9.91
N ASP A 726 30.29 -3.19 -10.28
CA ASP A 726 30.54 -3.56 -11.70
C ASP A 726 29.32 -3.26 -12.58
N ARG A 727 28.12 -3.34 -12.00
CA ARG A 727 26.87 -2.86 -12.57
C ARG A 727 26.17 -2.02 -11.54
N THR A 728 25.64 -0.88 -11.98
CA THR A 728 24.77 -0.05 -11.16
C THR A 728 23.43 -0.75 -11.00
N LEU A 729 23.02 -0.99 -9.75
CA LEU A 729 21.75 -1.64 -9.41
C LEU A 729 20.94 -0.78 -8.45
N ILE A 730 19.62 -0.88 -8.57
CA ILE A 730 18.65 -0.24 -7.69
C ILE A 730 17.91 -1.34 -6.93
N PHE A 731 18.01 -1.32 -5.61
CA PHE A 731 17.29 -2.21 -4.71
C PHE A 731 16.05 -1.49 -4.21
N GLY A 732 14.88 -1.95 -4.64
CA GLY A 732 13.59 -1.62 -4.04
C GLY A 732 13.22 -2.57 -2.89
N ASP A 733 12.02 -2.40 -2.35
CA ASP A 733 11.49 -3.15 -1.20
C ASP A 733 12.43 -3.12 0.02
N VAL A 734 13.15 -2.01 0.24
CA VAL A 734 14.09 -1.88 1.37
C VAL A 734 13.40 -1.23 2.56
N LEU A 735 13.14 -2.01 3.61
CA LEU A 735 12.45 -1.57 4.83
C LEU A 735 13.34 -0.69 5.72
N VAL A 736 12.89 0.51 6.03
CA VAL A 736 13.54 1.37 7.03
C VAL A 736 13.16 0.90 8.43
N ARG A 737 14.15 0.68 9.29
CA ARG A 737 13.99 0.35 10.71
C ARG A 737 14.72 1.38 11.55
N ILE A 738 13.99 2.08 12.42
CA ILE A 738 14.55 3.12 13.27
C ILE A 738 14.61 2.63 14.70
N ASP A 739 15.80 2.69 15.29
CA ASP A 739 16.01 2.42 16.71
C ASP A 739 17.13 3.35 17.24
N PRO A 740 17.00 3.90 18.46
CA PRO A 740 18.06 4.72 19.06
C PRO A 740 19.43 4.06 19.14
N ASP A 741 19.49 2.73 19.14
CA ASP A 741 20.73 1.95 19.22
C ASP A 741 21.23 1.43 17.88
N PHE A 742 20.51 1.70 16.79
CA PHE A 742 20.94 1.30 15.46
C PHE A 742 22.09 2.16 14.92
N ARG A 743 22.98 1.48 14.22
CA ARG A 743 23.99 2.10 13.36
C ARG A 743 23.52 2.02 11.91
N LEU A 744 23.75 3.09 11.14
CA LEU A 744 23.39 3.15 9.73
C LEU A 744 24.04 2.02 8.92
N SER A 745 23.22 1.07 8.46
CA SER A 745 23.64 0.03 7.50
C SER A 745 22.44 -0.57 6.78
N MET A 746 22.60 -0.81 5.47
CA MET A 746 21.67 -1.59 4.66
C MET A 746 22.05 -3.07 4.71
N HIS A 747 21.11 -3.92 5.07
CA HIS A 747 21.26 -5.36 5.07
C HIS A 747 20.60 -5.98 3.84
N ILE A 748 21.38 -6.77 3.10
CA ILE A 748 20.92 -7.57 1.96
C ILE A 748 21.29 -9.04 2.18
N ASP A 749 20.52 -9.96 1.60
CA ASP A 749 20.86 -11.38 1.72
C ASP A 749 22.03 -11.77 0.82
N THR A 750 22.58 -12.96 1.09
CA THR A 750 23.77 -13.47 0.43
C THR A 750 23.56 -13.79 -1.05
N ASP A 751 22.39 -14.29 -1.45
CA ASP A 751 22.10 -14.63 -2.83
C ASP A 751 21.94 -13.37 -3.68
N GLU A 752 21.25 -12.36 -3.13
CA GLU A 752 21.12 -11.04 -3.75
C GLU A 752 22.47 -10.36 -3.92
N ALA A 753 23.29 -10.37 -2.87
CA ALA A 753 24.64 -9.82 -2.93
C ALA A 753 25.48 -10.53 -4.01
N ASN A 754 25.44 -11.85 -4.08
CA ASN A 754 26.16 -12.63 -5.09
C ASN A 754 25.67 -12.33 -6.52
N ALA A 755 24.35 -12.28 -6.72
CA ALA A 755 23.74 -11.98 -8.03
C ALA A 755 24.08 -10.56 -8.50
N ALA A 756 24.19 -9.62 -7.56
CA ALA A 756 24.54 -8.22 -7.80
C ALA A 756 26.06 -7.94 -7.81
N ASN A 757 26.88 -8.94 -7.47
CA ASN A 757 28.31 -8.79 -7.18
C ASN A 757 28.61 -7.70 -6.12
N ILE A 758 27.79 -7.64 -5.06
CA ILE A 758 27.94 -6.73 -3.92
C ILE A 758 28.65 -7.43 -2.76
N LYS A 759 29.47 -6.67 -2.03
CA LYS A 759 30.21 -7.14 -0.86
C LYS A 759 29.97 -6.21 0.32
N THR A 760 30.07 -6.77 1.53
CA THR A 760 30.05 -5.99 2.77
C THR A 760 31.10 -4.87 2.73
N GLY A 761 30.70 -3.65 3.08
CA GLY A 761 31.53 -2.45 3.03
C GLY A 761 31.43 -1.64 1.74
N MET A 762 30.66 -2.10 0.74
CA MET A 762 30.21 -1.25 -0.36
C MET A 762 29.23 -0.19 0.14
N ASN A 763 28.98 0.83 -0.67
CA ASN A 763 28.13 1.96 -0.29
C ASN A 763 26.92 2.07 -1.21
N GLY A 764 25.75 2.18 -0.59
CA GLY A 764 24.50 2.52 -1.22
C GLY A 764 24.22 4.02 -1.10
N VAL A 765 23.41 4.52 -2.03
CA VAL A 765 22.86 5.87 -2.02
C VAL A 765 21.34 5.74 -2.07
N LEU A 766 20.67 6.38 -1.12
CA LEU A 766 19.22 6.51 -1.16
C LEU A 766 18.82 7.36 -2.36
N ILE A 767 17.97 6.82 -3.24
CA ILE A 767 17.56 7.52 -4.47
C ILE A 767 16.07 7.84 -4.53
N GLY A 768 15.26 7.29 -3.63
CA GLY A 768 13.84 7.58 -3.55
C GLY A 768 13.11 6.73 -2.54
N MET A 769 11.82 7.01 -2.41
CA MET A 769 10.90 6.26 -1.56
C MET A 769 9.87 5.55 -2.43
N GLU A 770 9.57 4.29 -2.12
CA GLU A 770 8.56 3.49 -2.82
C GLU A 770 7.22 3.56 -2.09
N ASP A 771 7.26 3.46 -0.76
CA ASP A 771 6.08 3.42 0.07
C ASP A 771 6.35 4.07 1.43
N ARG A 772 5.32 4.63 2.05
CA ARG A 772 5.34 5.22 3.39
C ARG A 772 4.06 4.85 4.07
N ARG A 773 4.07 4.05 5.13
CA ARG A 773 2.81 3.66 5.80
C ARG A 773 1.90 4.87 6.07
#